data_AF-A0A520AER6-F1
#
_entry.id   AF-A0A520AER6-F1
#
_cell.length_a   1.000
_cell.length_b   1.000
_cell.length_c   1.000
_cell.angle_alpha   90.00
_cell.angle_beta   90.00
_cell.angle_gamma   90.00
#
_symmetry.space_group_name_H-M   'P 1'
#
loop_
_entity.id
_entity.type
_entity.pdbx_description
1 polymer ?
#
loop_
_entity_poly.entity_id
_entity_poly.type
_entity_poly.pdbx_seq_one_letter_code
_entity_poly.pdbx_strand_id
1 'polypeptide(L)'
;MPLQILSAAIDTEIKPLQQQILQQWAVSDEILSSLVLQLEIVRKTIPKINIVHAEAYLKNQLGMCSEKNEIKNALPFDLIIKQELFEITKNRIQRGKELLLTDTKQREIRDCDGHSIAMIDADTVPQPQNDKDPQALSKHMQLKALAFSGGGIRSATFNLGVLQALAKTDHLNKFDYLSTVSGGGYIGSWLVAWIKREGSMLKVCDRLNRDKSGDPMAEEVRPIRWLRMYSNYLTPTIGIMSVDSWTVGMTILRNMLLNQLIIFLLFMSTLLFGKFLFIAWVDYFIGIPDEWVIIISSAFIICAAILAGMGMRSYHTKGTISSRNPIFTHLRKYLSLYLLLLGYATALLIGAALFCRPFPKTHLVASEMSIYIAAFYAIKWPVFSSFTALLLVALFGRYDKCVPELTFNSSLFAKIVHKIRIPLILFFSALATLIGAIALIFAWKLIYSLSTTSSAYAIKHLFNYYSAALVFIFGPPLILEVLSIAIVMRMALLGIYFPDERREWWGRIGGHVHRISFLWIIVVGAALVGNTLVNDIIPEGTTSNILKAAGGWGVLLLAAVKAAFSPKSDSDKPGVVSTVFGVLATAGPYLFAFGLLFFLPVLLNNTLNDYFKDDQNNLGFLFVATLALSTITLLLAWRIGVNEFSMHHFYKNRLVRAFLGGTRSRIKRGDTSSPFTGFDASDDLLLSSLVHDQKYYGPYPILNTALNASKVADLDRQDRKAESFIFSPLYCGFDFSPTRASGTEFKGSFDYGYRPTSLYAYPKGPHLGSAMSISGAAANPNQGFHSSAPTAFLLTAFNARLGWWIGNPRKKSWTSADPDFGLPYLISNLVGKSNTSDRYVSLSDGGHFDNTGLYEMIRRRVSFIILGDAEQDDKFTCEALANTIRRCWIDFGVEIDINVEDIIKQSDGFSKSSFAIGKIIYPGMTPWLGALIYLKSSVSKDLPADIREYAMKNPTFPHQTTGDQFFDEAQFESYRKLGYTIAMQAMANPKVKSMFSRL
;
A
#
# COMPACT_ATOMS: atom_id res chain seq x y z
N MET A 1 52.42 33.49 13.86
CA MET A 1 52.67 32.26 14.64
C MET A 1 51.37 31.48 14.92
N PRO A 2 50.70 30.88 13.91
CA PRO A 2 49.91 29.66 14.19
C PRO A 2 50.06 28.50 13.18
N LEU A 3 50.78 28.67 12.05
CA LEU A 3 50.91 27.60 11.05
C LEU A 3 51.97 26.53 11.39
N GLN A 4 53.03 26.89 12.12
CA GLN A 4 54.11 25.94 12.48
C GLN A 4 53.74 24.97 13.61
N ILE A 5 52.79 25.36 14.48
CA ILE A 5 52.27 24.46 15.52
C ILE A 5 51.28 23.45 14.91
N LEU A 6 50.58 23.85 13.85
CA LEU A 6 49.60 23.00 13.15
C LEU A 6 50.28 21.89 12.33
N SER A 7 51.42 22.17 11.67
CA SER A 7 52.13 21.11 10.92
C SER A 7 52.83 20.10 11.84
N ALA A 8 53.29 20.54 13.02
CA ALA A 8 53.94 19.67 13.99
C ALA A 8 52.95 18.64 14.61
N ALA A 9 51.68 19.02 14.82
CA ALA A 9 50.65 18.12 15.34
C ALA A 9 50.19 17.08 14.30
N ILE A 10 50.21 17.43 13.00
CA ILE A 10 49.83 16.55 11.88
C ILE A 10 50.84 15.40 11.73
N ASP A 11 52.13 15.66 11.93
CA ASP A 11 53.17 14.65 11.74
C ASP A 11 53.26 13.62 12.88
N THR A 12 52.90 13.97 14.12
CA THR A 12 53.09 13.09 15.29
C THR A 12 51.94 12.11 15.56
N GLU A 13 50.69 12.42 15.20
CA GLU A 13 49.55 11.54 15.53
C GLU A 13 48.97 10.78 14.32
N ILE A 14 49.10 11.29 13.10
CA ILE A 14 48.33 10.78 11.94
C ILE A 14 49.11 9.74 11.13
N LYS A 15 50.41 9.96 10.90
CA LYS A 15 51.28 9.03 10.12
C LYS A 15 51.31 7.59 10.66
N PRO A 16 51.36 7.34 11.99
CA PRO A 16 51.36 5.97 12.50
C PRO A 16 50.02 5.24 12.24
N LEU A 17 48.90 5.95 12.35
CA LEU A 17 47.55 5.42 12.10
C LEU A 17 47.34 5.12 10.61
N GLN A 18 47.85 6.00 9.75
CA GLN A 18 47.82 5.86 8.29
C GLN A 18 48.60 4.62 7.82
N GLN A 19 49.79 4.38 8.38
CA GLN A 19 50.58 3.16 8.13
C GLN A 19 49.90 1.88 8.65
N GLN A 20 49.22 1.94 9.80
CA GLN A 20 48.47 0.80 10.34
C GLN A 20 47.27 0.39 9.47
N ILE A 21 46.56 1.37 8.91
CA ILE A 21 45.41 1.15 8.02
C ILE A 21 45.88 0.60 6.66
N LEU A 22 46.97 1.14 6.10
CA LEU A 22 47.59 0.64 4.87
C LEU A 22 48.02 -0.83 5.01
N GLN A 23 48.63 -1.20 6.14
CA GLN A 23 49.07 -2.57 6.39
C GLN A 23 47.91 -3.56 6.59
N GLN A 24 46.76 -3.14 7.14
CA GLN A 24 45.63 -4.06 7.36
C GLN A 24 44.69 -4.22 6.15
N TRP A 25 44.60 -3.25 5.23
CA TRP A 25 43.49 -3.17 4.26
C TRP A 25 43.92 -3.23 2.78
N ALA A 26 45.22 -3.21 2.46
CA ALA A 26 45.73 -3.30 1.08
C ALA A 26 45.03 -2.36 0.07
N VAL A 27 44.77 -1.12 0.49
CA VAL A 27 44.16 -0.05 -0.33
C VAL A 27 45.26 0.88 -0.84
N SER A 28 45.12 1.43 -2.05
CA SER A 28 46.09 2.38 -2.63
C SER A 28 46.15 3.72 -1.89
N ASP A 29 47.33 4.36 -1.88
CA ASP A 29 47.61 5.62 -1.17
C ASP A 29 46.68 6.78 -1.56
N GLU A 30 46.17 6.81 -2.80
CA GLU A 30 45.26 7.84 -3.32
C GLU A 30 43.85 7.79 -2.69
N ILE A 31 43.32 6.58 -2.43
CA ILE A 31 41.98 6.42 -1.82
C ILE A 31 42.02 6.83 -0.35
N LEU A 32 43.13 6.55 0.33
CA LEU A 32 43.31 6.85 1.75
C LEU A 32 43.44 8.37 1.98
N SER A 33 44.13 9.08 1.09
CA SER A 33 44.32 10.54 1.20
C SER A 33 43.04 11.32 0.93
N SER A 34 42.18 10.86 0.02
CA SER A 34 40.80 11.38 -0.16
C SER A 34 39.94 11.20 1.10
N LEU A 35 40.00 10.03 1.74
CA LEU A 35 39.22 9.69 2.94
C LEU A 35 39.63 10.49 4.18
N VAL A 36 40.94 10.71 4.38
CA VAL A 36 41.45 11.54 5.48
C VAL A 36 40.98 12.98 5.33
N LEU A 37 40.95 13.51 4.10
CA LEU A 37 40.46 14.86 3.81
C LEU A 37 38.97 15.02 4.12
N GLN A 38 38.14 14.02 3.77
CA GLN A 38 36.71 14.03 4.10
C GLN A 38 36.45 13.90 5.60
N LEU A 39 37.21 13.05 6.29
CA LEU A 39 37.16 12.93 7.76
C LEU A 39 37.53 14.25 8.45
N GLU A 40 38.53 14.97 7.92
CA GLU A 40 38.98 16.25 8.45
C GLU A 40 37.93 17.36 8.27
N ILE A 41 37.24 17.39 7.13
CA ILE A 41 36.11 18.29 6.85
C ILE A 41 34.94 17.99 7.81
N VAL A 42 34.58 16.73 8.00
CA VAL A 42 33.51 16.33 8.93
C VAL A 42 33.86 16.68 10.38
N ARG A 43 35.13 16.51 10.79
CA ARG A 43 35.62 16.84 12.14
C ARG A 43 35.61 18.34 12.41
N LYS A 44 35.93 19.17 11.41
CA LYS A 44 35.94 20.64 11.53
C LYS A 44 34.55 21.27 11.47
N THR A 45 33.59 20.66 10.77
CA THR A 45 32.31 21.31 10.47
C THR A 45 31.20 20.97 11.48
N ILE A 46 31.30 19.85 12.23
CA ILE A 46 30.22 19.43 13.13
C ILE A 46 30.81 18.87 14.45
N PRO A 47 30.91 19.68 15.53
CA PRO A 47 31.56 19.25 16.77
C PRO A 47 30.80 18.18 17.59
N LYS A 48 29.61 17.75 17.15
CA LYS A 48 28.69 16.92 17.97
C LYS A 48 28.01 15.78 17.20
N ILE A 49 28.61 15.23 16.15
CA ILE A 49 28.21 13.92 15.64
C ILE A 49 29.22 12.88 16.12
N ASN A 50 28.71 11.85 16.76
CA ASN A 50 29.47 10.74 17.31
C ASN A 50 30.21 10.04 16.16
N ILE A 51 31.51 10.32 16.00
CA ILE A 51 32.38 9.93 14.85
C ILE A 51 32.23 8.45 14.47
N VAL A 52 31.94 7.60 15.46
CA VAL A 52 31.67 6.16 15.30
C VAL A 52 30.50 5.86 14.35
N HIS A 53 29.45 6.71 14.31
CA HIS A 53 28.29 6.51 13.43
C HIS A 53 28.59 6.92 11.98
N ALA A 54 29.40 7.96 11.77
CA ALA A 54 29.81 8.40 10.44
C ALA A 54 30.78 7.39 9.79
N GLU A 55 31.76 6.89 10.56
CA GLU A 55 32.63 5.80 10.10
C GLU A 55 31.87 4.50 9.84
N ALA A 56 30.90 4.15 10.70
CA ALA A 56 30.06 2.97 10.47
C ALA A 56 29.19 3.13 9.21
N TYR A 57 28.63 4.32 8.97
CA TYR A 57 27.86 4.64 7.78
C TYR A 57 28.70 4.53 6.50
N LEU A 58 29.89 5.13 6.50
CA LEU A 58 30.84 5.08 5.38
C LEU A 58 31.38 3.66 5.13
N LYS A 59 31.74 2.90 6.18
CA LYS A 59 32.12 1.49 6.05
C LYS A 59 31.00 0.63 5.46
N ASN A 60 29.75 0.92 5.82
CA ASN A 60 28.59 0.20 5.29
C ASN A 60 28.36 0.56 3.81
N GLN A 61 28.49 1.83 3.43
CA GLN A 61 28.42 2.25 2.02
C GLN A 61 29.53 1.62 1.17
N LEU A 62 30.79 1.64 1.63
CA LEU A 62 31.92 1.03 0.93
C LEU A 62 31.77 -0.50 0.79
N GLY A 63 31.23 -1.17 1.80
CA GLY A 63 30.92 -2.59 1.72
C GLY A 63 29.83 -2.90 0.69
N MET A 64 28.82 -2.04 0.55
CA MET A 64 27.69 -2.23 -0.37
C MET A 64 28.05 -2.07 -1.85
N CYS A 65 29.15 -1.39 -2.18
CA CYS A 65 29.63 -1.19 -3.56
C CYS A 65 30.24 -2.43 -4.25
N SER A 66 30.30 -3.58 -3.57
CA SER A 66 30.73 -4.83 -4.23
C SER A 66 29.53 -5.54 -4.88
N GLU A 67 29.73 -6.06 -6.09
CA GLU A 67 28.71 -6.79 -6.88
C GLU A 67 28.03 -7.92 -6.08
N LYS A 68 28.77 -8.59 -5.19
CA LYS A 68 28.25 -9.63 -4.27
C LYS A 68 27.34 -9.08 -3.16
N ASN A 69 27.48 -7.81 -2.78
CA ASN A 69 26.65 -7.17 -1.75
C ASN A 69 25.42 -6.46 -2.32
N GLU A 70 25.43 -6.01 -3.58
CA GLU A 70 24.24 -5.50 -4.29
C GLU A 70 23.10 -6.54 -4.36
N ILE A 71 23.47 -7.82 -4.48
CA ILE A 71 22.51 -8.93 -4.50
C ILE A 71 21.94 -9.20 -3.09
N LYS A 72 22.74 -8.98 -2.04
CA LYS A 72 22.35 -9.31 -0.66
C LYS A 72 21.52 -8.19 -0.01
N ASN A 73 21.90 -6.92 -0.20
CA ASN A 73 21.34 -5.79 0.53
C ASN A 73 20.51 -4.87 -0.37
N ALA A 74 19.47 -4.26 0.20
CA ALA A 74 18.71 -3.23 -0.50
C ALA A 74 19.61 -2.01 -0.73
N LEU A 75 19.48 -1.35 -1.88
CA LEU A 75 20.33 -0.22 -2.25
C LEU A 75 19.64 1.13 -2.01
N PRO A 76 20.37 2.19 -1.62
CA PRO A 76 19.88 3.56 -1.55
C PRO A 76 19.81 4.22 -2.93
N PHE A 77 19.02 5.30 -3.04
CA PHE A 77 18.81 6.04 -4.29
C PHE A 77 20.10 6.62 -4.90
N ASP A 78 21.03 7.13 -4.08
CA ASP A 78 22.23 7.82 -4.56
C ASP A 78 23.17 6.90 -5.37
N LEU A 79 23.21 5.60 -5.04
CA LEU A 79 23.99 4.62 -5.81
C LEU A 79 23.34 4.33 -7.17
N ILE A 80 22.01 4.34 -7.22
CA ILE A 80 21.24 3.98 -8.42
C ILE A 80 21.35 5.08 -9.45
N ILE A 81 21.14 6.33 -9.05
CA ILE A 81 21.24 7.46 -9.96
C ILE A 81 22.64 7.55 -10.60
N LYS A 82 23.72 7.21 -9.87
CA LYS A 82 25.07 7.18 -10.45
C LYS A 82 25.15 6.21 -11.64
N GLN A 83 24.56 5.01 -11.52
CA GLN A 83 24.54 4.03 -12.61
C GLN A 83 23.58 4.41 -13.74
N GLU A 84 22.42 5.01 -13.42
CA GLU A 84 21.48 5.53 -14.42
C GLU A 84 22.14 6.61 -15.31
N LEU A 85 22.92 7.53 -14.72
CA LEU A 85 23.63 8.58 -15.44
C LEU A 85 24.73 8.02 -16.36
N PHE A 86 25.40 6.95 -15.95
CA PHE A 86 26.38 6.25 -16.78
C PHE A 86 25.72 5.63 -18.02
N GLU A 87 24.59 4.95 -17.80
CA GLU A 87 23.79 4.34 -18.86
C GLU A 87 23.27 5.39 -19.87
N ILE A 88 22.82 6.55 -19.39
CA ILE A 88 22.42 7.68 -20.23
C ILE A 88 23.59 8.22 -21.06
N THR A 89 24.78 8.30 -20.47
CA THR A 89 25.98 8.79 -21.16
C THR A 89 26.32 7.90 -22.36
N LYS A 90 26.30 6.57 -22.19
CA LYS A 90 26.48 5.61 -23.28
C LYS A 90 25.48 5.84 -24.43
N ASN A 91 24.20 6.01 -24.08
CA ASN A 91 23.13 6.21 -25.07
C ASN A 91 23.21 7.57 -25.77
N ARG A 92 23.68 8.64 -25.10
CA ARG A 92 23.98 9.93 -25.74
C ARG A 92 25.06 9.79 -26.81
N ILE A 93 26.17 9.11 -26.49
CA ILE A 93 27.28 8.90 -27.42
C ILE A 93 26.82 8.15 -28.66
N GLN A 94 26.08 7.04 -28.46
CA GLN A 94 25.58 6.25 -29.58
C GLN A 94 24.62 7.01 -30.48
N ARG A 95 23.69 7.78 -29.89
CA ARG A 95 22.80 8.66 -30.67
C ARG A 95 23.57 9.73 -31.44
N GLY A 96 24.64 10.28 -30.85
CA GLY A 96 25.56 11.20 -31.53
C GLY A 96 26.26 10.56 -32.73
N LYS A 97 26.72 9.32 -32.60
CA LYS A 97 27.30 8.54 -33.72
C LYS A 97 26.28 8.30 -34.84
N GLU A 98 25.04 7.92 -34.50
CA GLU A 98 23.97 7.77 -35.50
C GLU A 98 23.67 9.07 -36.24
N LEU A 99 23.61 10.21 -35.53
CA LEU A 99 23.36 11.53 -36.11
C LEU A 99 24.42 11.92 -37.15
N LEU A 100 25.70 11.70 -36.82
CA LEU A 100 26.83 11.97 -37.72
C LEU A 100 26.77 11.16 -39.01
N LEU A 101 26.28 9.92 -38.95
CA LEU A 101 26.15 9.05 -40.12
C LEU A 101 25.00 9.47 -41.03
N THR A 102 23.94 10.07 -40.47
CA THR A 102 22.76 10.52 -41.21
C THR A 102 22.89 11.93 -41.80
N ASP A 103 23.76 12.78 -41.25
CA ASP A 103 23.92 14.16 -41.72
C ASP A 103 24.99 14.25 -42.83
N THR A 104 24.54 14.34 -44.10
CA THR A 104 25.42 14.56 -45.28
C THR A 104 26.22 15.88 -45.24
N LYS A 105 25.98 16.76 -44.26
CA LYS A 105 26.80 17.95 -44.01
C LYS A 105 27.56 17.76 -42.70
N GLN A 106 28.84 17.40 -42.79
CA GLN A 106 29.78 17.30 -41.66
C GLN A 106 29.66 18.52 -40.74
N ARG A 107 29.03 18.36 -39.57
CA ARG A 107 29.10 19.31 -38.45
C ARG A 107 29.85 18.63 -37.32
N GLU A 108 31.03 19.17 -37.01
CA GLU A 108 31.85 18.75 -35.87
C GLU A 108 31.06 18.83 -34.56
N ILE A 109 31.00 17.72 -33.82
CA ILE A 109 30.48 17.72 -32.45
C ILE A 109 31.51 18.41 -31.56
N ARG A 110 31.07 19.39 -30.77
CA ARG A 110 31.89 20.08 -29.78
C ARG A 110 31.42 19.72 -28.37
N ASP A 111 32.35 19.59 -27.42
CA ASP A 111 32.03 19.35 -26.01
C ASP A 111 31.49 20.61 -25.30
N CYS A 112 31.21 20.47 -24.00
CA CYS A 112 30.70 21.53 -23.12
C CYS A 112 31.58 22.79 -23.10
N ASP A 113 32.86 22.63 -23.43
CA ASP A 113 33.90 23.64 -23.37
C ASP A 113 34.34 24.11 -24.78
N GLY A 114 33.67 23.62 -25.84
CA GLY A 114 33.88 24.04 -27.23
C GLY A 114 34.95 23.29 -28.02
N HIS A 115 35.50 22.18 -27.51
CA HIS A 115 36.52 21.38 -28.20
C HIS A 115 35.87 20.37 -29.16
N SER A 116 36.46 20.22 -30.36
CA SER A 116 36.06 19.18 -31.31
C SER A 116 36.27 17.78 -30.73
N ILE A 117 35.19 17.01 -30.60
CA ILE A 117 35.23 15.63 -30.09
C ILE A 117 35.73 14.73 -31.23
N ALA A 118 37.04 14.42 -31.24
CA ALA A 118 37.55 13.29 -32.00
C ALA A 118 36.84 12.01 -31.53
N MET A 119 36.51 11.10 -32.45
CA MET A 119 35.71 9.89 -32.18
C MET A 119 36.19 9.14 -30.92
N ILE A 120 35.52 9.40 -29.79
CA ILE A 120 35.75 8.66 -28.55
C ILE A 120 35.04 7.31 -28.71
N ASP A 121 35.82 6.24 -28.66
CA ASP A 121 35.29 4.89 -28.68
C ASP A 121 34.42 4.69 -27.43
N ALA A 122 33.31 3.96 -27.55
CA ALA A 122 32.38 3.82 -26.41
C ALA A 122 33.05 3.16 -25.19
N ASP A 123 34.13 2.41 -25.43
CA ASP A 123 34.96 1.75 -24.42
C ASP A 123 35.97 2.68 -23.73
N THR A 124 36.09 3.94 -24.18
CA THR A 124 37.04 4.95 -23.67
C THR A 124 36.38 6.08 -22.88
N VAL A 125 35.08 5.98 -22.59
CA VAL A 125 34.38 6.95 -21.74
C VAL A 125 35.04 6.95 -20.35
N PRO A 126 35.63 8.07 -19.91
CA PRO A 126 36.16 8.18 -18.56
C PRO A 126 35.02 7.87 -17.60
N GLN A 127 35.21 6.90 -16.69
CA GLN A 127 34.27 6.75 -15.58
C GLN A 127 34.18 8.13 -14.90
N PRO A 128 32.97 8.65 -14.61
CA PRO A 128 32.86 9.89 -13.87
C PRO A 128 33.72 9.75 -12.63
N GLN A 129 34.73 10.62 -12.50
CA GLN A 129 35.69 10.63 -11.40
C GLN A 129 34.99 10.25 -10.11
N ASN A 130 35.57 9.31 -9.35
CA ASN A 130 34.92 8.59 -8.24
C ASN A 130 34.35 9.49 -7.11
N ASP A 131 34.59 10.80 -7.15
CA ASP A 131 34.32 11.77 -6.07
C ASP A 131 33.23 12.81 -6.36
N LYS A 132 32.50 12.77 -7.50
CA LYS A 132 31.41 13.74 -7.74
C LYS A 132 30.07 13.25 -7.22
N ASP A 133 29.44 14.05 -6.35
CA ASP A 133 28.04 13.92 -5.91
C ASP A 133 27.14 13.66 -7.13
N PRO A 134 26.36 12.56 -7.16
CA PRO A 134 25.48 12.22 -8.29
C PRO A 134 24.49 13.35 -8.64
N GLN A 135 24.06 14.13 -7.65
CA GLN A 135 23.16 15.26 -7.88
C GLN A 135 23.88 16.43 -8.57
N ALA A 136 25.16 16.63 -8.27
CA ALA A 136 26.01 17.57 -9.00
C ALA A 136 26.29 17.08 -10.43
N LEU A 137 26.46 15.77 -10.63
CA LEU A 137 26.62 15.19 -11.97
C LEU A 137 25.37 15.42 -12.84
N SER A 138 24.16 15.21 -12.29
CA SER A 138 22.91 15.54 -12.98
C SER A 138 22.87 17.00 -13.45
N LYS A 139 23.42 17.92 -12.65
CA LYS A 139 23.56 19.34 -13.00
C LYS A 139 24.48 19.58 -14.18
N HIS A 140 25.65 18.96 -14.17
CA HIS A 140 26.60 19.09 -15.27
C HIS A 140 26.07 18.47 -16.57
N MET A 141 25.31 17.38 -16.50
CA MET A 141 24.78 16.69 -17.67
C MET A 141 23.60 17.39 -18.35
N GLN A 142 23.00 18.41 -17.73
CA GLN A 142 21.84 19.14 -18.25
C GLN A 142 20.74 18.22 -18.79
N LEU A 143 20.28 17.31 -17.93
CA LEU A 143 19.39 16.22 -18.31
C LEU A 143 18.04 16.74 -18.85
N LYS A 144 17.52 16.06 -19.88
CA LYS A 144 16.22 16.37 -20.50
C LYS A 144 15.27 15.19 -20.31
N ALA A 145 14.03 15.42 -19.92
CA ALA A 145 13.04 14.36 -19.73
C ALA A 145 11.69 14.62 -20.41
N LEU A 146 11.06 13.52 -20.79
CA LEU A 146 9.62 13.46 -21.08
C LEU A 146 8.90 12.84 -19.89
N ALA A 147 7.82 13.47 -19.46
CA ALA A 147 6.89 12.93 -18.48
C ALA A 147 5.51 12.79 -19.13
N PHE A 148 4.91 11.59 -19.07
CA PHE A 148 3.56 11.35 -19.60
C PHE A 148 2.62 10.90 -18.49
N SER A 149 1.53 11.65 -18.32
CA SER A 149 0.57 11.44 -17.25
C SER A 149 -0.33 10.22 -17.47
N GLY A 150 -1.05 9.82 -16.41
CA GLY A 150 -2.09 8.81 -16.50
C GLY A 150 -3.37 9.27 -17.19
N GLY A 151 -4.36 8.37 -17.28
CA GLY A 151 -5.62 8.64 -18.00
C GLY A 151 -6.02 7.56 -19.01
N GLY A 152 -5.40 6.38 -18.94
CA GLY A 152 -5.68 5.25 -19.83
C GLY A 152 -5.41 5.54 -21.30
N ILE A 153 -6.22 4.98 -22.20
CA ILE A 153 -6.01 5.13 -23.64
C ILE A 153 -6.06 6.57 -24.14
N ARG A 154 -6.81 7.45 -23.47
CA ARG A 154 -6.85 8.88 -23.76
C ARG A 154 -5.46 9.51 -23.69
N SER A 155 -4.78 9.31 -22.56
CA SER A 155 -3.43 9.84 -22.38
C SER A 155 -2.42 9.21 -23.32
N ALA A 156 -2.52 7.89 -23.55
CA ALA A 156 -1.67 7.19 -24.51
C ALA A 156 -1.77 7.81 -25.92
N THR A 157 -2.99 8.11 -26.34
CA THR A 157 -3.29 8.64 -27.68
C THR A 157 -2.89 10.11 -27.83
N PHE A 158 -3.16 10.93 -26.82
CA PHE A 158 -2.69 12.32 -26.78
C PHE A 158 -1.16 12.40 -26.87
N ASN A 159 -0.47 11.61 -26.05
CA ASN A 159 0.99 11.61 -25.99
C ASN A 159 1.65 10.99 -27.23
N LEU A 160 0.97 10.09 -27.97
CA LEU A 160 1.40 9.69 -29.31
C LEU A 160 1.50 10.92 -30.25
N GLY A 161 0.52 11.82 -30.17
CA GLY A 161 0.56 13.09 -30.89
C GLY A 161 1.75 13.96 -30.51
N VAL A 162 2.02 14.08 -29.20
CA VAL A 162 3.17 14.82 -28.67
C VAL A 162 4.48 14.23 -29.21
N LEU A 163 4.64 12.91 -29.19
CA LEU A 163 5.82 12.22 -29.74
C LEU A 163 6.01 12.52 -31.23
N GLN A 164 4.93 12.53 -32.03
CA GLN A 164 5.00 12.86 -33.46
C GLN A 164 5.42 14.32 -33.70
N ALA A 165 4.97 15.26 -32.86
CA ALA A 165 5.39 16.66 -32.95
C ALA A 165 6.87 16.86 -32.57
N LEU A 166 7.33 16.17 -31.51
CA LEU A 166 8.74 16.19 -31.10
C LEU A 166 9.66 15.52 -32.14
N ALA A 167 9.17 14.49 -32.82
CA ALA A 167 9.87 13.85 -33.93
C ALA A 167 9.94 14.78 -35.16
N LYS A 168 8.84 15.45 -35.50
CA LYS A 168 8.80 16.43 -36.60
C LYS A 168 9.74 17.61 -36.39
N THR A 169 9.90 18.04 -35.14
CA THR A 169 10.78 19.16 -34.81
C THR A 169 12.24 18.74 -34.57
N ASP A 170 12.61 17.46 -34.71
CA ASP A 170 13.94 16.91 -34.41
C ASP A 170 14.41 17.16 -32.95
N HIS A 171 13.48 17.04 -32.00
CA HIS A 171 13.77 17.16 -30.56
C HIS A 171 13.65 15.82 -29.81
N LEU A 172 12.88 14.86 -30.33
CA LEU A 172 12.59 13.60 -29.63
C LEU A 172 13.84 12.78 -29.28
N ASN A 173 14.85 12.79 -30.16
CA ASN A 173 16.12 12.08 -29.96
C ASN A 173 17.04 12.68 -28.87
N LYS A 174 16.70 13.85 -28.33
CA LYS A 174 17.54 14.59 -27.37
C LYS A 174 17.13 14.38 -25.90
N PHE A 175 16.08 13.62 -25.64
CA PHE A 175 15.62 13.32 -24.28
C PHE A 175 16.38 12.16 -23.66
N ASP A 176 16.73 12.27 -22.39
CA ASP A 176 17.51 11.29 -21.63
C ASP A 176 16.64 10.39 -20.78
N TYR A 177 15.53 10.90 -20.26
CA TYR A 177 14.56 10.14 -19.47
C TYR A 177 13.18 10.14 -20.11
N LEU A 178 12.46 9.04 -19.90
CA LEU A 178 11.05 8.91 -20.19
C LEU A 178 10.34 8.39 -18.93
N SER A 179 9.70 9.28 -18.19
CA SER A 179 8.93 8.99 -16.99
C SER A 179 7.46 8.85 -17.34
N THR A 180 6.83 7.77 -16.89
CA THR A 180 5.47 7.43 -17.33
C THR A 180 4.60 6.92 -16.21
N VAL A 181 3.30 7.19 -16.32
CA VAL A 181 2.26 6.72 -15.41
C VAL A 181 1.08 6.20 -16.22
N SER A 182 0.55 5.02 -15.88
CA SER A 182 -0.72 4.51 -16.40
C SER A 182 -0.81 4.58 -17.94
N GLY A 183 -1.75 5.35 -18.50
CA GLY A 183 -1.88 5.61 -19.94
C GLY A 183 -0.61 6.12 -20.62
N GLY A 184 0.14 7.02 -19.97
CA GLY A 184 1.48 7.42 -20.42
C GLY A 184 2.47 6.26 -20.46
N GLY A 185 2.31 5.28 -19.57
CA GLY A 185 3.06 4.02 -19.56
C GLY A 185 2.76 3.14 -20.78
N TYR A 186 1.55 3.18 -21.32
CA TYR A 186 1.20 2.40 -22.52
C TYR A 186 1.98 2.89 -23.74
N ILE A 187 1.91 4.20 -23.98
CA ILE A 187 2.59 4.79 -25.14
C ILE A 187 4.10 4.87 -24.94
N GLY A 188 4.58 5.10 -23.71
CA GLY A 188 6.00 5.09 -23.42
C GLY A 188 6.62 3.71 -23.60
N SER A 189 5.95 2.66 -23.14
CA SER A 189 6.39 1.27 -23.36
C SER A 189 6.35 0.89 -24.84
N TRP A 190 5.34 1.34 -25.60
CA TRP A 190 5.29 1.18 -27.05
C TRP A 190 6.50 1.84 -27.73
N LEU A 191 6.83 3.10 -27.39
CA LEU A 191 7.97 3.81 -27.97
C LEU A 191 9.30 3.09 -27.68
N VAL A 192 9.52 2.75 -26.41
CA VAL A 192 10.73 2.08 -25.94
C VAL A 192 10.89 0.70 -26.60
N ALA A 193 9.80 -0.07 -26.71
CA ALA A 193 9.81 -1.35 -27.40
C ALA A 193 10.10 -1.21 -28.90
N TRP A 194 9.60 -0.15 -29.54
CA TRP A 194 9.87 0.12 -30.94
C TRP A 194 11.35 0.47 -31.17
N ILE A 195 11.91 1.38 -30.36
CA ILE A 195 13.34 1.74 -30.41
C ILE A 195 14.21 0.51 -30.21
N LYS A 196 13.89 -0.34 -29.22
CA LYS A 196 14.62 -1.57 -28.94
C LYS A 196 14.63 -2.54 -30.13
N ARG A 197 13.49 -2.67 -30.82
CA ARG A 197 13.34 -3.62 -31.94
C ARG A 197 13.99 -3.13 -33.22
N GLU A 198 14.00 -1.82 -33.44
CA GLU A 198 14.70 -1.21 -34.57
C GLU A 198 16.20 -1.04 -34.32
N GLY A 199 16.61 -0.95 -33.05
CA GLY A 199 18.01 -0.73 -32.65
C GLY A 199 18.53 0.67 -33.03
N SER A 200 17.65 1.63 -33.28
CA SER A 200 18.01 3.03 -33.60
C SER A 200 16.87 3.97 -33.21
N MET A 201 17.23 5.03 -32.48
CA MET A 201 16.30 6.09 -32.09
C MET A 201 15.92 6.97 -33.30
N LEU A 202 16.90 7.29 -34.16
CA LEU A 202 16.66 8.18 -35.30
C LEU A 202 15.71 7.58 -36.32
N LYS A 203 15.83 6.27 -36.62
CA LYS A 203 14.88 5.57 -37.51
C LYS A 203 13.45 5.66 -37.00
N VAL A 204 13.25 5.54 -35.69
CA VAL A 204 11.92 5.68 -35.08
C VAL A 204 11.43 7.12 -35.15
N CYS A 205 12.29 8.11 -34.92
CA CYS A 205 11.95 9.53 -35.13
C CYS A 205 11.52 9.82 -36.58
N ASP A 206 12.23 9.31 -37.58
CA ASP A 206 11.90 9.51 -38.99
C ASP A 206 10.55 8.88 -39.36
N ARG A 207 10.23 7.72 -38.78
CA ARG A 207 8.94 7.03 -38.97
C ARG A 207 7.78 7.69 -38.22
N LEU A 208 8.06 8.36 -37.11
CA LEU A 208 7.08 9.18 -36.39
C LEU A 208 6.82 10.52 -37.10
N ASN A 209 7.81 11.02 -37.85
CA ASN A 209 7.71 12.27 -38.60
C ASN A 209 6.86 12.07 -39.86
N ARG A 210 5.70 12.72 -39.88
CA ARG A 210 4.72 12.66 -40.98
C ARG A 210 5.24 13.24 -42.30
N ASP A 211 6.23 14.14 -42.26
CA ASP A 211 6.79 14.75 -43.46
C ASP A 211 7.80 13.82 -44.14
N LYS A 212 8.43 12.92 -43.36
CA LYS A 212 9.38 11.91 -43.84
C LYS A 212 8.68 10.60 -44.21
N SER A 213 7.73 10.16 -43.37
CA SER A 213 7.00 8.90 -43.51
C SER A 213 5.50 9.16 -43.63
N GLY A 214 5.09 9.72 -44.77
CA GLY A 214 3.74 10.24 -44.99
C GLY A 214 2.69 9.19 -45.36
N ASP A 215 3.09 8.04 -45.91
CA ASP A 215 2.16 6.98 -46.33
C ASP A 215 1.66 6.16 -45.12
N PRO A 216 0.36 6.25 -44.75
CA PRO A 216 -0.18 5.49 -43.62
C PRO A 216 -0.19 3.96 -43.84
N MET A 217 -0.07 3.49 -45.08
CA MET A 217 -0.11 2.07 -45.42
C MET A 217 1.26 1.41 -45.43
N ALA A 218 2.34 2.20 -45.44
CA ALA A 218 3.70 1.72 -45.43
C ALA A 218 3.99 0.84 -44.19
N GLU A 219 4.77 -0.23 -44.38
CA GLU A 219 5.09 -1.18 -43.30
C GLU A 219 5.89 -0.51 -42.19
N GLU A 220 6.68 0.51 -42.51
CA GLU A 220 7.50 1.26 -41.54
C GLU A 220 6.68 2.10 -40.55
N VAL A 221 5.47 2.55 -40.91
CA VAL A 221 4.55 3.25 -39.99
C VAL A 221 3.47 2.34 -39.41
N ARG A 222 3.52 1.04 -39.72
CA ARG A 222 2.55 0.05 -39.25
C ARG A 222 2.34 0.06 -37.73
N PRO A 223 3.34 0.31 -36.86
CA PRO A 223 3.09 0.38 -35.42
C PRO A 223 2.06 1.45 -35.01
N ILE A 224 1.95 2.55 -35.76
CA ILE A 224 0.95 3.60 -35.55
C ILE A 224 -0.43 3.12 -36.04
N ARG A 225 -0.48 2.53 -37.24
CA ARG A 225 -1.71 1.93 -37.78
C ARG A 225 -2.26 0.83 -36.87
N TRP A 226 -1.37 0.03 -36.27
CA TRP A 226 -1.74 -1.01 -35.31
C TRP A 226 -2.40 -0.43 -34.06
N LEU A 227 -1.84 0.64 -33.48
CA LEU A 227 -2.47 1.31 -32.34
C LEU A 227 -3.89 1.81 -32.67
N ARG A 228 -4.10 2.33 -33.88
CA ARG A 228 -5.43 2.72 -34.37
C ARG A 228 -6.38 1.52 -34.46
N MET A 229 -5.93 0.39 -35.01
CA MET A 229 -6.74 -0.83 -35.10
C MET A 229 -7.11 -1.43 -33.73
N TYR A 230 -6.25 -1.19 -32.73
CA TYR A 230 -6.45 -1.63 -31.35
C TYR A 230 -6.80 -0.46 -30.42
N SER A 231 -7.43 0.61 -30.95
CA SER A 231 -7.96 1.72 -30.15
C SER A 231 -9.00 1.23 -29.12
N ASN A 232 -9.62 0.10 -29.41
CA ASN A 232 -10.35 -0.70 -28.43
C ASN A 232 -9.53 -1.95 -28.05
N TYR A 233 -8.56 -1.80 -27.16
CA TYR A 233 -7.59 -2.87 -26.86
C TYR A 233 -8.18 -4.01 -26.02
N LEU A 234 -9.20 -3.72 -25.20
CA LEU A 234 -9.85 -4.72 -24.34
C LEU A 234 -10.71 -5.69 -25.16
N THR A 235 -11.49 -5.18 -26.12
CA THR A 235 -12.36 -5.95 -27.02
C THR A 235 -12.32 -5.37 -28.44
N PRO A 236 -11.31 -5.73 -29.25
CA PRO A 236 -11.16 -5.18 -30.61
C PRO A 236 -12.38 -5.43 -31.50
N THR A 237 -13.03 -6.59 -31.38
CA THR A 237 -14.31 -6.84 -32.04
C THR A 237 -15.46 -6.52 -31.08
N ILE A 238 -16.16 -5.41 -31.33
CA ILE A 238 -17.30 -5.00 -30.51
C ILE A 238 -18.54 -5.79 -30.93
N GLY A 239 -19.23 -6.42 -29.97
CA GLY A 239 -20.52 -7.05 -30.18
C GLY A 239 -20.87 -8.05 -29.10
N ILE A 240 -22.15 -8.11 -28.70
CA ILE A 240 -22.63 -9.03 -27.64
C ILE A 240 -22.44 -10.51 -27.99
N MET A 241 -22.36 -10.84 -29.28
CA MET A 241 -22.06 -12.19 -29.78
C MET A 241 -20.59 -12.37 -30.19
N SER A 242 -19.73 -11.38 -29.93
CA SER A 242 -18.30 -11.52 -30.22
C SER A 242 -17.62 -12.46 -29.22
N VAL A 243 -16.70 -13.27 -29.71
CA VAL A 243 -15.91 -14.18 -28.86
C VAL A 243 -15.08 -13.39 -27.84
N ASP A 244 -14.57 -12.20 -28.20
CA ASP A 244 -13.81 -11.35 -27.30
C ASP A 244 -14.65 -10.84 -26.12
N SER A 245 -15.88 -10.35 -26.36
CA SER A 245 -16.77 -9.89 -25.29
C SER A 245 -17.17 -11.02 -24.33
N TRP A 246 -17.51 -12.20 -24.86
CA TRP A 246 -17.80 -13.39 -24.04
C TRP A 246 -16.57 -13.85 -23.25
N THR A 247 -15.38 -13.80 -23.84
CA THR A 247 -14.13 -14.14 -23.14
C THR A 247 -13.90 -13.21 -21.96
N VAL A 248 -14.15 -11.91 -22.09
CA VAL A 248 -14.04 -10.95 -20.98
C VAL A 248 -15.04 -11.31 -19.89
N GLY A 249 -16.31 -11.46 -20.23
CA GLY A 249 -17.39 -11.76 -19.28
C GLY A 249 -17.15 -13.07 -18.53
N MET A 250 -16.78 -14.13 -19.24
CA MET A 250 -16.49 -15.44 -18.64
C MET A 250 -15.21 -15.43 -17.79
N THR A 251 -14.20 -14.66 -18.17
CA THR A 251 -12.98 -14.51 -17.34
C THR A 251 -13.30 -13.80 -16.03
N ILE A 252 -14.06 -12.70 -16.08
CA ILE A 252 -14.53 -11.99 -14.88
C ILE A 252 -15.35 -12.94 -14.01
N LEU A 253 -16.35 -13.62 -14.58
CA LEU A 253 -17.22 -14.54 -13.85
C LEU A 253 -16.43 -15.68 -13.19
N ARG A 254 -15.57 -16.37 -13.94
CA ARG A 254 -14.72 -17.47 -13.43
C ARG A 254 -13.87 -16.99 -12.25
N ASN A 255 -13.16 -15.88 -12.44
CA ASN A 255 -12.24 -15.35 -11.44
C ASN A 255 -12.98 -14.83 -10.19
N MET A 256 -14.13 -14.20 -10.38
CA MET A 256 -15.03 -13.78 -9.30
C MET A 256 -15.51 -14.98 -8.48
N LEU A 257 -16.01 -16.05 -9.13
CA LEU A 257 -16.51 -17.23 -8.44
C LEU A 257 -15.43 -17.94 -7.62
N LEU A 258 -14.21 -18.07 -8.15
CA LEU A 258 -13.08 -18.65 -7.40
C LEU A 258 -12.74 -17.85 -6.14
N ASN A 259 -12.73 -16.52 -6.25
CA ASN A 259 -12.46 -15.64 -5.14
C ASN A 259 -13.60 -15.67 -4.10
N GLN A 260 -14.85 -15.61 -4.56
CA GLN A 260 -16.04 -15.70 -3.70
C GLN A 260 -16.12 -17.05 -2.98
N LEU A 261 -15.71 -18.15 -3.62
CA LEU A 261 -15.65 -19.47 -2.98
C LEU A 261 -14.72 -19.46 -1.76
N ILE A 262 -13.53 -18.87 -1.86
CA ILE A 262 -12.59 -18.77 -0.73
C ILE A 262 -13.18 -17.92 0.39
N ILE A 263 -13.76 -16.77 0.05
CA ILE A 263 -14.40 -15.87 1.02
C ILE A 263 -15.55 -16.59 1.73
N PHE A 264 -16.42 -17.26 0.96
CA PHE A 264 -17.54 -18.04 1.47
C PHE A 264 -17.08 -19.15 2.42
N LEU A 265 -16.09 -19.95 2.02
CA LEU A 265 -15.55 -21.03 2.86
C LEU A 265 -14.86 -20.49 4.12
N LEU A 266 -14.20 -19.32 4.05
CA LEU A 266 -13.64 -18.65 5.21
C LEU A 266 -14.71 -18.24 6.21
N PHE A 267 -15.81 -17.61 5.75
CA PHE A 267 -16.92 -17.25 6.62
C PHE A 267 -17.62 -18.49 7.19
N MET A 268 -17.88 -19.52 6.38
CA MET A 268 -18.46 -20.79 6.83
C MET A 268 -17.60 -21.47 7.90
N SER A 269 -16.29 -21.55 7.69
CA SER A 269 -15.34 -22.12 8.66
C SER A 269 -15.36 -21.34 9.97
N THR A 270 -15.43 -20.01 9.90
CA THR A 270 -15.44 -19.12 11.07
C THR A 270 -16.75 -19.25 11.87
N LEU A 271 -17.89 -19.29 11.18
CA LEU A 271 -19.20 -19.47 11.82
C LEU A 271 -19.33 -20.87 12.45
N LEU A 272 -18.86 -21.91 11.76
CA LEU A 272 -18.85 -23.27 12.28
C LEU A 272 -17.94 -23.39 13.51
N PHE A 273 -16.77 -22.71 13.49
CA PHE A 273 -15.90 -22.63 14.66
C PHE A 273 -16.58 -21.94 15.85
N GLY A 274 -17.35 -20.87 15.62
CA GLY A 274 -18.16 -20.23 16.66
C GLY A 274 -19.18 -21.18 17.28
N LYS A 275 -19.88 -21.97 16.45
CA LYS A 275 -20.83 -23.00 16.91
C LYS A 275 -20.13 -24.14 17.67
N PHE A 276 -18.98 -24.59 17.18
CA PHE A 276 -18.13 -25.58 17.87
C PHE A 276 -17.70 -25.08 19.25
N LEU A 277 -17.22 -23.83 19.36
CA LEU A 277 -16.82 -23.26 20.65
C LEU A 277 -17.99 -23.17 21.64
N PHE A 278 -19.19 -22.86 21.16
CA PHE A 278 -20.39 -22.82 22.00
C PHE A 278 -20.73 -24.22 22.55
N ILE A 279 -20.77 -25.24 21.69
CA ILE A 279 -21.10 -26.61 22.14
C ILE A 279 -20.00 -27.16 23.04
N ALA A 280 -18.72 -26.91 22.73
CA ALA A 280 -17.62 -27.26 23.63
C ALA A 280 -17.73 -26.56 25.00
N TRP A 281 -18.21 -25.32 25.02
CA TRP A 281 -18.47 -24.58 26.26
C TRP A 281 -19.63 -25.19 27.05
N VAL A 282 -20.72 -25.59 26.37
CA VAL A 282 -21.85 -26.28 27.01
C VAL A 282 -21.44 -27.66 27.55
N ASP A 283 -20.70 -28.45 26.78
CA ASP A 283 -20.37 -29.83 27.16
C ASP A 283 -19.26 -29.92 28.22
N TYR A 284 -18.29 -29.00 28.19
CA TYR A 284 -17.09 -29.09 29.05
C TYR A 284 -16.93 -27.99 30.09
N PHE A 285 -17.52 -26.80 29.89
CA PHE A 285 -17.34 -25.68 30.82
C PHE A 285 -18.51 -25.60 31.80
N ILE A 286 -19.73 -25.89 31.36
CA ILE A 286 -20.90 -26.04 32.22
C ILE A 286 -20.73 -27.35 33.00
N GLY A 287 -20.70 -27.26 34.33
CA GLY A 287 -20.51 -28.41 35.21
C GLY A 287 -19.08 -28.61 35.73
N ILE A 288 -18.10 -27.77 35.32
CA ILE A 288 -16.80 -27.73 36.00
C ILE A 288 -17.03 -27.34 37.48
N PRO A 289 -16.50 -28.10 38.45
CA PRO A 289 -16.65 -27.75 39.86
C PRO A 289 -16.06 -26.38 40.18
N ASP A 290 -16.71 -25.67 41.09
CA ASP A 290 -16.39 -24.28 41.46
C ASP A 290 -14.92 -24.08 41.84
N GLU A 291 -14.34 -25.06 42.54
CA GLU A 291 -12.94 -25.06 42.96
C GLU A 291 -11.99 -25.00 41.75
N TRP A 292 -12.27 -25.79 40.72
CA TRP A 292 -11.47 -25.82 39.49
C TRP A 292 -11.64 -24.55 38.66
N VAL A 293 -12.86 -24.01 38.57
CA VAL A 293 -13.08 -22.71 37.89
C VAL A 293 -12.22 -21.63 38.56
N ILE A 294 -12.22 -21.58 39.90
CA ILE A 294 -11.44 -20.62 40.67
C ILE A 294 -9.94 -20.82 40.43
N ILE A 295 -9.45 -22.06 40.52
CA ILE A 295 -8.01 -22.37 40.35
C ILE A 295 -7.54 -21.97 38.94
N ILE A 296 -8.26 -22.38 37.90
CA ILE A 296 -7.87 -22.16 36.50
C ILE A 296 -7.98 -20.67 36.14
N SER A 297 -9.10 -20.01 36.48
CA SER A 297 -9.27 -18.57 36.21
C SER A 297 -8.24 -17.73 36.98
N SER A 298 -7.93 -18.08 38.23
CA SER A 298 -6.86 -17.42 39.00
C SER A 298 -5.50 -17.59 38.33
N ALA A 299 -5.17 -18.80 37.85
CA ALA A 299 -3.93 -19.05 37.14
C ALA A 299 -3.79 -18.21 35.87
N PHE A 300 -4.85 -18.11 35.05
CA PHE A 300 -4.84 -17.30 33.84
C PHE A 300 -4.72 -15.80 34.12
N ILE A 301 -5.46 -15.27 35.10
CA ILE A 301 -5.38 -13.86 35.49
C ILE A 301 -3.98 -13.55 36.04
N ILE A 302 -3.40 -14.43 36.86
CA ILE A 302 -2.03 -14.26 37.40
C ILE A 302 -1.00 -14.25 36.26
N CYS A 303 -1.11 -15.18 35.31
CA CYS A 303 -0.23 -15.21 34.14
C CYS A 303 -0.37 -13.92 33.30
N ALA A 304 -1.60 -13.47 33.06
CA ALA A 304 -1.87 -12.23 32.34
C ALA A 304 -1.30 -11.01 33.08
N ALA A 305 -1.41 -10.98 34.41
CA ALA A 305 -0.86 -9.92 35.26
C ALA A 305 0.67 -9.83 35.18
N ILE A 306 1.36 -10.97 35.21
CA ILE A 306 2.82 -11.03 35.06
C ILE A 306 3.21 -10.53 33.66
N LEU A 307 2.55 -11.01 32.61
CA LEU A 307 2.80 -10.58 31.23
C LEU A 307 2.56 -9.08 31.04
N ALA A 308 1.46 -8.54 31.58
CA ALA A 308 1.16 -7.11 31.55
C ALA A 308 2.22 -6.29 32.30
N GLY A 309 2.63 -6.74 33.50
CA GLY A 309 3.71 -6.13 34.27
C GLY A 309 5.04 -6.13 33.53
N MET A 310 5.43 -7.26 32.93
CA MET A 310 6.62 -7.38 32.08
C MET A 310 6.56 -6.49 30.85
N GLY A 311 5.38 -6.35 30.25
CA GLY A 311 5.10 -5.42 29.16
C GLY A 311 5.42 -3.98 29.54
N MET A 312 4.85 -3.49 30.65
CA MET A 312 5.08 -2.13 31.13
C MET A 312 6.52 -1.88 31.59
N ARG A 313 7.24 -2.90 32.02
CA ARG A 313 8.66 -2.78 32.40
C ARG A 313 9.56 -2.35 31.24
N SER A 314 9.11 -2.47 29.98
CA SER A 314 9.88 -1.99 28.82
C SER A 314 10.20 -0.50 28.87
N TYR A 315 9.36 0.32 29.52
CA TYR A 315 9.57 1.78 29.63
C TYR A 315 10.72 2.17 30.57
N HIS A 316 11.14 1.28 31.48
CA HIS A 316 12.12 1.59 32.55
C HIS A 316 13.52 1.06 32.28
N THR A 317 13.71 0.34 31.17
CA THR A 317 15.01 -0.26 30.84
C THR A 317 15.76 0.68 29.89
N LYS A 318 16.43 1.70 30.45
CA LYS A 318 17.36 2.55 29.68
C LYS A 318 18.41 1.62 29.03
N GLY A 319 18.48 1.58 27.70
CA GLY A 319 19.65 1.05 26.97
C GLY A 319 19.62 -0.39 26.44
N THR A 320 18.50 -1.10 26.33
CA THR A 320 18.47 -2.40 25.60
C THR A 320 17.31 -2.50 24.61
N ILE A 321 17.45 -1.79 23.48
CA ILE A 321 16.52 -1.89 22.32
C ILE A 321 16.67 -3.24 21.58
N SER A 322 17.65 -4.08 21.93
CA SER A 322 17.77 -5.45 21.40
C SER A 322 18.15 -6.41 22.51
N SER A 323 17.17 -7.09 23.13
CA SER A 323 17.52 -8.33 23.82
C SER A 323 17.93 -9.34 22.75
N ARG A 324 19.20 -9.77 22.73
CA ARG A 324 19.67 -10.86 21.84
C ARG A 324 18.88 -12.17 22.01
N ASN A 325 18.09 -12.29 23.08
CA ASN A 325 17.30 -13.47 23.38
C ASN A 325 15.99 -13.49 22.54
N PRO A 326 15.83 -14.44 21.60
CA PRO A 326 14.69 -14.47 20.67
C PRO A 326 13.34 -14.62 21.37
N ILE A 327 13.31 -15.28 22.52
CA ILE A 327 12.11 -15.53 23.32
C ILE A 327 11.48 -14.22 23.82
N PHE A 328 12.29 -13.31 24.38
CA PHE A 328 11.79 -12.02 24.89
C PHE A 328 11.30 -11.11 23.77
N THR A 329 11.97 -11.14 22.61
CA THR A 329 11.55 -10.41 21.42
C THR A 329 10.23 -10.95 20.86
N HIS A 330 10.05 -12.28 20.86
CA HIS A 330 8.80 -12.93 20.48
C HIS A 330 7.66 -12.59 21.45
N LEU A 331 7.89 -12.74 22.76
CA LEU A 331 6.91 -12.41 23.81
C LEU A 331 6.43 -10.96 23.69
N ARG A 332 7.34 -10.00 23.49
CA ARG A 332 6.96 -8.59 23.30
C ARG A 332 6.13 -8.35 22.03
N LYS A 333 6.46 -9.04 20.93
CA LYS A 333 5.76 -8.89 19.65
C LYS A 333 4.31 -9.40 19.72
N TYR A 334 4.07 -10.47 20.48
CA TYR A 334 2.76 -11.13 20.58
C TYR A 334 2.08 -10.91 21.94
N LEU A 335 2.59 -9.99 22.77
CA LEU A 335 2.10 -9.76 24.12
C LEU A 335 0.60 -9.46 24.17
N SER A 336 0.11 -8.58 23.29
CA SER A 336 -1.32 -8.25 23.23
C SER A 336 -2.17 -9.47 22.89
N LEU A 337 -1.71 -10.33 21.99
CA LEU A 337 -2.42 -11.57 21.63
C LEU A 337 -2.51 -12.52 22.84
N TYR A 338 -1.42 -12.72 23.57
CA TYR A 338 -1.42 -13.58 24.76
C TYR A 338 -2.34 -13.05 25.86
N LEU A 339 -2.33 -11.73 26.11
CA LEU A 339 -3.22 -11.11 27.09
C LEU A 339 -4.70 -11.28 26.70
N LEU A 340 -5.01 -11.14 25.40
CA LEU A 340 -6.36 -11.34 24.89
C LEU A 340 -6.81 -12.80 25.02
N LEU A 341 -5.96 -13.76 24.68
CA LEU A 341 -6.26 -15.19 24.81
C LEU A 341 -6.54 -15.58 26.27
N LEU A 342 -5.67 -15.18 27.21
CA LEU A 342 -5.85 -15.45 28.64
C LEU A 342 -7.09 -14.75 29.20
N GLY A 343 -7.33 -13.49 28.80
CA GLY A 343 -8.50 -12.73 29.20
C GLY A 343 -9.80 -13.41 28.76
N TYR A 344 -9.91 -13.81 27.49
CA TYR A 344 -11.09 -14.50 26.97
C TYR A 344 -11.28 -15.88 27.58
N ALA A 345 -10.22 -16.66 27.78
CA ALA A 345 -10.31 -17.96 28.43
C ALA A 345 -10.84 -17.83 29.87
N THR A 346 -10.35 -16.83 30.61
CA THR A 346 -10.86 -16.48 31.95
C THR A 346 -12.34 -16.09 31.90
N ALA A 347 -12.71 -15.24 30.94
CA ALA A 347 -14.06 -14.74 30.80
C ALA A 347 -15.06 -15.84 30.43
N LEU A 348 -14.66 -16.82 29.60
CA LEU A 348 -15.48 -17.99 29.28
C LEU A 348 -15.73 -18.89 30.49
N LEU A 349 -14.70 -19.13 31.31
CA LEU A 349 -14.81 -19.94 32.54
C LEU A 349 -15.71 -19.27 33.59
N ILE A 350 -15.47 -17.98 33.86
CA ILE A 350 -16.29 -17.22 34.82
C ILE A 350 -17.73 -17.12 34.30
N GLY A 351 -17.92 -16.90 32.99
CA GLY A 351 -19.25 -16.86 32.37
C GLY A 351 -20.04 -18.15 32.57
N ALA A 352 -19.39 -19.31 32.41
CA ALA A 352 -20.02 -20.62 32.66
C ALA A 352 -20.44 -20.78 34.12
N ALA A 353 -19.56 -20.42 35.06
CA ALA A 353 -19.86 -20.52 36.48
C ALA A 353 -21.00 -19.59 36.91
N LEU A 354 -21.06 -18.36 36.38
CA LEU A 354 -22.16 -17.43 36.67
C LEU A 354 -23.49 -17.89 36.04
N PHE A 355 -23.46 -18.56 34.89
CA PHE A 355 -24.64 -19.13 34.24
C PHE A 355 -25.25 -20.29 35.05
N CYS A 356 -24.41 -21.20 35.55
CA CYS A 356 -24.88 -22.38 36.29
C CYS A 356 -25.44 -22.04 37.67
N ARG A 357 -25.08 -20.87 38.23
CA ARG A 357 -25.39 -20.52 39.61
C ARG A 357 -26.55 -19.52 39.70
N PRO A 358 -27.63 -19.86 40.42
CA PRO A 358 -28.70 -18.91 40.63
C PRO A 358 -28.20 -17.71 41.44
N PHE A 359 -28.58 -16.51 41.01
CA PHE A 359 -28.34 -15.33 41.84
C PHE A 359 -29.08 -15.50 43.17
N PRO A 360 -28.45 -15.20 44.33
CA PRO A 360 -29.05 -15.46 45.63
C PRO A 360 -30.45 -14.83 45.76
N LYS A 361 -31.46 -15.66 46.05
CA LYS A 361 -32.82 -15.23 46.40
C LYS A 361 -33.05 -15.56 47.88
N THR A 362 -33.49 -14.60 48.67
CA THR A 362 -33.89 -14.84 50.07
C THR A 362 -35.37 -15.23 50.10
N HIS A 363 -35.66 -16.43 50.61
CA HIS A 363 -37.04 -16.92 50.79
C HIS A 363 -37.72 -16.43 52.09
N LEU A 364 -37.03 -15.65 52.91
CA LEU A 364 -37.53 -15.12 54.17
C LEU A 364 -37.05 -13.68 54.34
N VAL A 365 -37.96 -12.82 54.82
CA VAL A 365 -37.81 -11.40 55.21
C VAL A 365 -36.35 -11.00 55.51
N ALA A 366 -35.62 -10.61 54.48
CA ALA A 366 -34.26 -10.12 54.61
C ALA A 366 -34.09 -8.88 53.72
N SER A 367 -33.39 -7.88 54.25
CA SER A 367 -33.12 -6.62 53.54
C SER A 367 -32.30 -6.87 52.27
N GLU A 368 -32.41 -5.99 51.27
CA GLU A 368 -31.62 -6.09 50.03
C GLU A 368 -30.12 -6.29 50.29
N MET A 369 -29.62 -5.75 51.41
CA MET A 369 -28.22 -5.86 51.85
C MET A 369 -27.76 -7.31 52.10
N SER A 370 -28.64 -8.20 52.57
CA SER A 370 -28.31 -9.61 52.84
C SER A 370 -27.98 -10.41 51.57
N ILE A 371 -28.63 -10.08 50.44
CA ILE A 371 -28.43 -10.70 49.13
C ILE A 371 -27.02 -10.38 48.61
N TYR A 372 -26.59 -9.12 48.75
CA TYR A 372 -25.26 -8.68 48.32
C TYR A 372 -24.13 -9.29 49.17
N ILE A 373 -24.38 -9.52 50.48
CA ILE A 373 -23.41 -10.20 51.35
C ILE A 373 -23.23 -11.66 50.92
N ALA A 374 -24.33 -12.38 50.66
CA ALA A 374 -24.27 -13.76 50.17
C ALA A 374 -23.57 -13.85 48.81
N ALA A 375 -23.85 -12.91 47.89
CA ALA A 375 -23.18 -12.83 46.61
C ALA A 375 -21.66 -12.57 46.77
N PHE A 376 -21.26 -11.69 47.70
CA PHE A 376 -19.84 -11.42 47.97
C PHE A 376 -19.10 -12.66 48.48
N TYR A 377 -19.71 -13.44 49.38
CA TYR A 377 -19.13 -14.70 49.85
C TYR A 377 -18.91 -15.72 48.73
N ALA A 378 -19.79 -15.73 47.71
CA ALA A 378 -19.67 -16.61 46.54
C ALA A 378 -18.54 -16.22 45.57
N ILE A 379 -18.12 -14.95 45.56
CA ILE A 379 -17.06 -14.43 44.67
C ILE A 379 -15.75 -14.09 45.38
N LYS A 380 -15.61 -14.39 46.68
CA LYS A 380 -14.45 -14.00 47.51
C LYS A 380 -13.09 -14.45 46.93
N TRP A 381 -13.04 -15.64 46.32
CA TRP A 381 -11.80 -16.16 45.72
C TRP A 381 -11.43 -15.47 44.40
N PRO A 382 -12.35 -15.28 43.44
CA PRO A 382 -12.13 -14.38 42.31
C PRO A 382 -11.66 -12.98 42.72
N VAL A 383 -12.26 -12.39 43.76
CA VAL A 383 -11.85 -11.09 44.31
C VAL A 383 -10.41 -11.13 44.82
N PHE A 384 -10.03 -12.15 45.59
CA PHE A 384 -8.66 -12.32 46.08
C PHE A 384 -7.64 -12.50 44.93
N SER A 385 -8.00 -13.28 43.91
CA SER A 385 -7.14 -13.50 42.74
C SER A 385 -6.93 -12.20 41.95
N SER A 386 -7.97 -11.39 41.77
CA SER A 386 -7.92 -10.09 41.09
C SER A 386 -7.08 -9.08 41.86
N PHE A 387 -7.22 -9.04 43.19
CA PHE A 387 -6.35 -8.23 44.05
C PHE A 387 -4.89 -8.62 43.88
N THR A 388 -4.58 -9.92 43.97
CA THR A 388 -3.23 -10.48 43.78
C THR A 388 -2.67 -10.11 42.40
N ALA A 389 -3.49 -10.23 41.35
CA ALA A 389 -3.13 -9.87 39.99
C ALA A 389 -2.77 -8.38 39.87
N LEU A 390 -3.55 -7.47 40.44
CA LEU A 390 -3.22 -6.04 40.45
C LEU A 390 -1.90 -5.77 41.20
N LEU A 391 -1.60 -6.51 42.26
CA LEU A 391 -0.30 -6.41 42.95
C LEU A 391 0.85 -6.90 42.08
N LEU A 392 0.68 -8.02 41.38
CA LEU A 392 1.69 -8.55 40.45
C LEU A 392 1.95 -7.58 39.30
N VAL A 393 0.90 -6.99 38.73
CA VAL A 393 1.02 -5.91 37.74
C VAL A 393 1.85 -4.76 38.30
N ALA A 394 1.61 -4.34 39.55
CA ALA A 394 2.39 -3.28 40.20
C ALA A 394 3.86 -3.66 40.42
N LEU A 395 4.10 -4.88 40.89
CA LEU A 395 5.42 -5.42 41.21
C LEU A 395 6.27 -5.56 39.95
N PHE A 396 5.78 -6.30 38.94
CA PHE A 396 6.50 -6.55 37.70
C PHE A 396 6.59 -5.30 36.82
N GLY A 397 5.54 -4.46 36.85
CA GLY A 397 5.53 -3.16 36.20
C GLY A 397 6.39 -2.11 36.92
N ARG A 398 6.94 -2.37 38.11
CA ARG A 398 7.71 -1.41 38.92
C ARG A 398 6.96 -0.10 39.16
N TYR A 399 5.76 -0.18 39.71
CA TYR A 399 4.95 0.99 40.08
C TYR A 399 5.60 1.78 41.25
N ASP A 400 6.49 1.14 42.00
CA ASP A 400 7.30 1.76 43.05
C ASP A 400 8.19 2.88 42.52
N LYS A 401 8.70 2.77 41.29
CA LYS A 401 9.59 3.76 40.68
C LYS A 401 8.87 4.97 40.05
N CYS A 402 7.54 5.06 40.20
CA CYS A 402 6.67 6.01 39.47
C CYS A 402 6.47 7.38 40.11
N VAL A 403 7.14 7.70 41.21
CA VAL A 403 7.15 9.10 41.65
C VAL A 403 8.08 9.80 40.67
N PRO A 404 7.62 10.79 39.89
CA PRO A 404 8.52 11.62 39.11
C PRO A 404 9.65 12.07 40.04
N GLU A 405 10.85 12.32 39.52
CA GLU A 405 11.71 13.32 40.13
C GLU A 405 10.91 14.64 40.11
N LEU A 406 9.94 14.76 41.03
CA LEU A 406 9.30 16.00 41.37
C LEU A 406 10.47 16.84 41.81
N THR A 407 10.83 17.76 40.92
CA THR A 407 11.76 18.89 41.06
C THR A 407 11.33 19.84 42.18
N PHE A 408 10.71 19.32 43.24
CA PHE A 408 10.69 19.95 44.54
C PHE A 408 11.98 19.57 45.25
N ASN A 409 12.99 20.43 45.06
CA ASN A 409 14.06 20.58 46.02
C ASN A 409 13.48 20.50 47.44
N SER A 410 13.84 19.43 48.16
CA SER A 410 13.80 19.32 49.63
C SER A 410 12.48 19.62 50.37
N SER A 411 11.29 19.31 49.85
CA SER A 411 10.06 19.42 50.66
C SER A 411 9.79 18.16 51.49
N LEU A 412 9.43 18.32 52.77
CA LEU A 412 9.02 17.25 53.70
C LEU A 412 7.95 16.32 53.07
N PHE A 413 7.07 16.91 52.27
CA PHE A 413 5.99 16.26 51.55
C PHE A 413 6.49 15.16 50.59
N ALA A 414 7.58 15.41 49.84
CA ALA A 414 8.13 14.41 48.92
C ALA A 414 8.66 13.17 49.65
N LYS A 415 9.31 13.35 50.82
CA LYS A 415 9.78 12.23 51.67
C LYS A 415 8.62 11.43 52.25
N ILE A 416 7.54 12.10 52.67
CA ILE A 416 6.32 11.46 53.18
C ILE A 416 5.69 10.61 52.07
N VAL A 417 5.43 11.21 50.90
CA VAL A 417 4.85 10.53 49.73
C VAL A 417 5.67 9.30 49.31
N HIS A 418 7.00 9.40 49.30
CA HIS A 418 7.87 8.27 48.98
C HIS A 418 7.77 7.12 49.99
N LYS A 419 7.53 7.44 51.27
CA LYS A 419 7.36 6.45 52.36
C LYS A 419 5.98 5.78 52.31
N ILE A 420 4.93 6.50 51.87
CA ILE A 420 3.55 5.98 51.81
C ILE A 420 3.12 5.44 50.45
N ARG A 421 3.97 5.52 49.40
CA ARG A 421 3.62 5.06 48.03
C ARG A 421 3.23 3.59 47.92
N ILE A 422 3.94 2.69 48.59
CA ILE A 422 3.65 1.25 48.56
C ILE A 422 2.32 0.97 49.28
N PRO A 423 2.08 1.53 50.50
CA PRO A 423 0.77 1.51 51.13
C PRO A 423 -0.36 2.06 50.25
N LEU A 424 -0.14 3.17 49.53
CA LEU A 424 -1.12 3.76 48.60
C LEU A 424 -1.43 2.81 47.44
N ILE A 425 -0.42 2.19 46.83
CA ILE A 425 -0.62 1.21 45.75
C ILE A 425 -1.42 0.02 46.27
N LEU A 426 -1.11 -0.50 47.46
CA LEU A 426 -1.85 -1.60 48.08
C LEU A 426 -3.31 -1.21 48.35
N PHE A 427 -3.53 -0.06 48.99
CA PHE A 427 -4.85 0.46 49.35
C PHE A 427 -5.71 0.71 48.11
N PHE A 428 -5.20 1.41 47.10
CA PHE A 428 -5.96 1.68 45.87
C PHE A 428 -6.16 0.43 45.01
N SER A 429 -5.26 -0.55 45.06
CA SER A 429 -5.49 -1.85 44.40
C SER A 429 -6.62 -2.62 45.11
N ALA A 430 -6.70 -2.56 46.45
CA ALA A 430 -7.79 -3.16 47.21
C ALA A 430 -9.13 -2.48 46.90
N LEU A 431 -9.16 -1.13 46.89
CA LEU A 431 -10.36 -0.36 46.57
C LEU A 431 -10.84 -0.61 45.12
N ALA A 432 -9.92 -0.64 44.16
CA ALA A 432 -10.24 -0.98 42.77
C ALA A 432 -10.80 -2.40 42.62
N THR A 433 -10.26 -3.37 43.37
CA THR A 433 -10.77 -4.74 43.39
C THR A 433 -12.18 -4.80 43.97
N LEU A 434 -12.46 -4.04 45.04
CA LEU A 434 -13.80 -3.95 45.63
C LEU A 434 -14.82 -3.39 44.64
N ILE A 435 -14.47 -2.34 43.89
CA ILE A 435 -15.34 -1.78 42.84
C ILE A 435 -15.55 -2.80 41.71
N GLY A 436 -14.50 -3.53 41.31
CA GLY A 436 -14.62 -4.63 40.36
C GLY A 436 -15.54 -5.76 40.86
N ALA A 437 -15.51 -6.07 42.16
CA ALA A 437 -16.39 -7.06 42.78
C ALA A 437 -17.87 -6.63 42.70
N ILE A 438 -18.15 -5.35 42.94
CA ILE A 438 -19.51 -4.78 42.79
C ILE A 438 -19.98 -4.89 41.33
N ALA A 439 -19.11 -4.53 40.37
CA ALA A 439 -19.42 -4.65 38.95
C ALA A 439 -19.66 -6.12 38.54
N LEU A 440 -18.91 -7.07 39.11
CA LEU A 440 -19.10 -8.51 38.87
C LEU A 440 -20.45 -9.00 39.41
N ILE A 441 -20.88 -8.54 40.59
CA ILE A 441 -22.19 -8.87 41.15
C ILE A 441 -23.31 -8.35 40.24
N PHE A 442 -23.16 -7.14 39.70
CA PHE A 442 -24.11 -6.58 38.73
C PHE A 442 -24.14 -7.39 37.43
N ALA A 443 -22.96 -7.77 36.91
CA ALA A 443 -22.85 -8.64 35.74
C ALA A 443 -23.51 -10.02 35.97
N TRP A 444 -23.33 -10.61 37.15
CA TRP A 444 -23.99 -11.86 37.52
C TRP A 444 -25.51 -11.72 37.57
N LYS A 445 -26.03 -10.63 38.17
CA LYS A 445 -27.47 -10.32 38.17
C LYS A 445 -28.02 -10.18 36.75
N LEU A 446 -27.29 -9.52 35.85
CA LEU A 446 -27.67 -9.37 34.46
C LEU A 446 -27.71 -10.71 33.72
N ILE A 447 -26.65 -11.51 33.84
CA ILE A 447 -26.56 -12.87 33.28
C ILE A 447 -27.72 -13.74 33.79
N TYR A 448 -27.99 -13.69 35.09
CA TYR A 448 -29.10 -14.44 35.70
C TYR A 448 -30.47 -13.96 35.19
N SER A 449 -30.68 -12.65 35.01
CA SER A 449 -31.91 -12.10 34.44
C SER A 449 -32.15 -12.57 33.00
N LEU A 450 -31.09 -12.59 32.18
CA LEU A 450 -31.12 -13.13 30.82
C LEU A 450 -31.42 -14.63 30.81
N SER A 451 -31.00 -15.37 31.83
CA SER A 451 -31.29 -16.80 31.97
C SER A 451 -32.72 -17.13 32.45
N THR A 452 -33.43 -16.18 33.07
CA THR A 452 -34.71 -16.44 33.78
C THR A 452 -35.95 -15.76 33.19
N THR A 453 -35.80 -14.82 32.25
CA THR A 453 -36.93 -14.11 31.63
C THR A 453 -37.69 -15.04 30.65
N SER A 454 -38.75 -15.72 31.12
CA SER A 454 -39.52 -16.70 30.33
C SER A 454 -40.96 -16.94 30.86
N SER A 455 -41.82 -15.92 30.91
CA SER A 455 -43.18 -16.05 31.47
C SER A 455 -44.32 -16.28 30.46
N ALA A 456 -44.07 -16.58 29.18
CA ALA A 456 -45.12 -16.99 28.23
C ALA A 456 -44.94 -18.45 27.79
N TYR A 457 -45.96 -19.28 28.05
CA TYR A 457 -45.93 -20.75 27.92
C TYR A 457 -45.65 -21.26 26.49
N ALA A 458 -45.90 -20.45 25.45
CA ALA A 458 -45.56 -20.75 24.06
C ALA A 458 -44.07 -20.48 23.69
N ILE A 459 -43.34 -19.75 24.54
CA ILE A 459 -41.96 -19.26 24.30
C ILE A 459 -40.91 -20.12 25.05
N LYS A 460 -41.37 -21.10 25.84
CA LYS A 460 -40.52 -21.93 26.73
C LYS A 460 -39.56 -22.85 25.98
N HIS A 461 -39.92 -23.31 24.76
CA HIS A 461 -39.05 -24.14 23.93
C HIS A 461 -38.03 -23.34 23.11
N LEU A 462 -38.34 -22.08 22.76
CA LEU A 462 -37.38 -21.17 22.11
C LEU A 462 -36.31 -20.72 23.13
N PHE A 463 -36.69 -20.20 24.30
CA PHE A 463 -35.77 -19.50 25.21
C PHE A 463 -34.79 -20.37 26.01
N ASN A 464 -35.08 -21.66 26.26
CA ASN A 464 -34.15 -22.53 26.98
C ASN A 464 -32.87 -22.84 26.20
N TYR A 465 -32.91 -22.81 24.86
CA TYR A 465 -31.71 -22.94 24.01
C TYR A 465 -30.98 -21.59 23.85
N TYR A 466 -31.70 -20.46 23.87
CA TYR A 466 -31.11 -19.12 23.72
C TYR A 466 -30.44 -18.56 24.96
N SER A 467 -30.86 -18.93 26.18
CA SER A 467 -30.29 -18.36 27.40
C SER A 467 -28.79 -18.64 27.51
N ALA A 468 -28.36 -19.88 27.23
CA ALA A 468 -26.95 -20.25 27.19
C ALA A 468 -26.20 -19.54 26.05
N ALA A 469 -26.81 -19.46 24.86
CA ALA A 469 -26.20 -18.78 23.71
C ALA A 469 -26.00 -17.27 23.94
N LEU A 470 -26.98 -16.57 24.52
CA LEU A 470 -26.88 -15.16 24.86
C LEU A 470 -25.80 -14.90 25.91
N VAL A 471 -25.67 -15.79 26.90
CA VAL A 471 -24.60 -15.69 27.90
C VAL A 471 -23.23 -15.98 27.28
N PHE A 472 -23.13 -16.89 26.31
CA PHE A 472 -21.89 -17.11 25.57
C PHE A 472 -21.49 -15.92 24.67
N ILE A 473 -22.48 -15.24 24.08
CA ILE A 473 -22.27 -14.05 23.23
C ILE A 473 -21.82 -12.85 24.07
N PHE A 474 -22.57 -12.52 25.13
CA PHE A 474 -22.37 -11.29 25.91
C PHE A 474 -21.56 -11.47 27.19
N GLY A 475 -21.50 -12.67 27.76
CA GLY A 475 -20.81 -12.96 29.01
C GLY A 475 -19.31 -12.67 28.96
N PRO A 476 -18.54 -13.18 27.97
CA PRO A 476 -17.11 -12.90 27.91
C PRO A 476 -16.79 -11.40 27.75
N PRO A 477 -17.43 -10.65 26.82
CA PRO A 477 -17.29 -9.19 26.77
C PRO A 477 -17.63 -8.49 28.09
N LEU A 478 -18.71 -8.90 28.77
CA LEU A 478 -19.15 -8.29 30.03
C LEU A 478 -18.13 -8.52 31.16
N ILE A 479 -17.56 -9.72 31.26
CA ILE A 479 -16.54 -10.05 32.28
C ILE A 479 -15.23 -9.31 32.00
N LEU A 480 -14.84 -9.19 30.73
CA LEU A 480 -13.69 -8.37 30.35
C LEU A 480 -13.91 -6.89 30.69
N GLU A 481 -15.14 -6.39 30.59
CA GLU A 481 -15.49 -5.04 30.99
C GLU A 481 -15.39 -4.82 32.51
N VAL A 482 -15.80 -5.81 33.31
CA VAL A 482 -15.59 -5.79 34.77
C VAL A 482 -14.10 -5.65 35.12
N LEU A 483 -13.22 -6.37 34.41
CA LEU A 483 -11.76 -6.25 34.58
C LEU A 483 -11.26 -4.87 34.14
N SER A 484 -11.75 -4.34 33.02
CA SER A 484 -11.43 -3.00 32.53
C SER A 484 -11.79 -1.92 33.54
N ILE A 485 -12.99 -1.99 34.15
CA ILE A 485 -13.44 -1.07 35.20
C ILE A 485 -12.48 -1.11 36.40
N ALA A 486 -12.09 -2.29 36.88
CA ALA A 486 -11.15 -2.40 38.00
C ALA A 486 -9.79 -1.75 37.67
N ILE A 487 -9.28 -1.92 36.45
CA ILE A 487 -8.02 -1.30 36.01
C ILE A 487 -8.19 0.23 35.91
N VAL A 488 -9.26 0.72 35.29
CA VAL A 488 -9.56 2.16 35.14
C VAL A 488 -9.72 2.84 36.50
N MET A 489 -10.44 2.22 37.43
CA MET A 489 -10.60 2.74 38.78
C MET A 489 -9.27 2.83 39.52
N ARG A 490 -8.40 1.82 39.38
CA ARG A 490 -7.04 1.88 39.95
C ARG A 490 -6.23 3.03 39.35
N MET A 491 -6.32 3.24 38.04
CA MET A 491 -5.64 4.35 37.35
C MET A 491 -6.16 5.71 37.84
N ALA A 492 -7.47 5.86 37.98
CA ALA A 492 -8.12 7.07 38.48
C ALA A 492 -7.71 7.38 39.93
N LEU A 493 -7.71 6.36 40.81
CA LEU A 493 -7.33 6.48 42.22
C LEU A 493 -5.85 6.85 42.40
N LEU A 494 -4.96 6.27 41.60
CA LEU A 494 -3.54 6.62 41.61
C LEU A 494 -3.28 8.03 41.08
N GLY A 495 -4.18 8.58 40.25
CA GLY A 495 -4.15 9.95 39.78
C GLY A 495 -2.77 10.33 39.24
N ILE A 496 -2.21 11.45 39.73
CA ILE A 496 -0.90 11.98 39.35
C ILE A 496 0.28 11.01 39.57
N TYR A 497 0.11 9.98 40.40
CA TYR A 497 1.15 8.98 40.67
C TYR A 497 1.19 7.85 39.64
N PHE A 498 0.28 7.86 38.67
CA PHE A 498 0.25 6.91 37.58
C PHE A 498 0.75 7.57 36.27
N PRO A 499 1.97 7.25 35.79
CA PRO A 499 2.58 7.91 34.64
C PRO A 499 1.77 7.79 33.34
N ASP A 500 1.86 8.82 32.50
CA ASP A 500 1.12 8.90 31.25
C ASP A 500 1.48 7.78 30.27
N GLU A 501 2.74 7.35 30.20
CA GLU A 501 3.13 6.24 29.32
C GLU A 501 2.44 4.91 29.68
N ARG A 502 2.10 4.71 30.95
CA ARG A 502 1.38 3.51 31.41
C ARG A 502 -0.12 3.63 31.20
N ARG A 503 -0.67 4.84 31.31
CA ARG A 503 -2.07 5.13 30.92
C ARG A 503 -2.28 4.82 29.45
N GLU A 504 -1.37 5.27 28.59
CA GLU A 504 -1.40 4.97 27.16
C GLU A 504 -1.29 3.46 26.89
N TRP A 505 -0.42 2.74 27.61
CA TRP A 505 -0.30 1.28 27.48
C TRP A 505 -1.62 0.55 27.79
N TRP A 506 -2.26 0.88 28.92
CA TRP A 506 -3.56 0.31 29.28
C TRP A 506 -4.68 0.75 28.33
N GLY A 507 -4.67 2.01 27.87
CA GLY A 507 -5.60 2.51 26.87
C GLY A 507 -5.54 1.71 25.56
N ARG A 508 -4.34 1.38 25.09
CA ARG A 508 -4.16 0.54 23.89
C ARG A 508 -4.64 -0.89 24.07
N ILE A 509 -4.33 -1.52 25.20
CA ILE A 509 -4.84 -2.87 25.52
C ILE A 509 -6.37 -2.85 25.63
N GLY A 510 -6.94 -1.84 26.29
CA GLY A 510 -8.38 -1.61 26.37
C GLY A 510 -9.02 -1.51 24.98
N GLY A 511 -8.43 -0.72 24.07
CA GLY A 511 -8.89 -0.64 22.68
C GLY A 511 -8.83 -1.97 21.93
N HIS A 512 -7.80 -2.81 22.18
CA HIS A 512 -7.73 -4.16 21.63
C HIS A 512 -8.83 -5.08 22.16
N VAL A 513 -9.09 -5.05 23.47
CA VAL A 513 -10.16 -5.84 24.13
C VAL A 513 -11.52 -5.47 23.53
N HIS A 514 -11.87 -4.18 23.50
CA HIS A 514 -13.16 -3.71 22.97
C HIS A 514 -13.35 -4.08 21.50
N ARG A 515 -12.30 -3.97 20.68
CA ARG A 515 -12.35 -4.35 19.27
C ARG A 515 -12.64 -5.84 19.09
N ILE A 516 -12.01 -6.71 19.88
CA ILE A 516 -12.25 -8.15 19.81
C ILE A 516 -13.62 -8.51 20.39
N SER A 517 -14.06 -7.84 21.47
CA SER A 517 -15.40 -7.99 22.04
C SER A 517 -16.49 -7.66 21.02
N PHE A 518 -16.32 -6.57 20.27
CA PHE A 518 -17.24 -6.20 19.20
C PHE A 518 -17.29 -7.26 18.09
N LEU A 519 -16.13 -7.75 17.64
CA LEU A 519 -16.05 -8.81 16.62
C LEU A 519 -16.63 -10.15 17.12
N TRP A 520 -16.39 -10.50 18.38
CA TRP A 520 -16.94 -11.70 19.02
C TRP A 520 -18.47 -11.68 19.00
N ILE A 521 -19.07 -10.58 19.45
CA ILE A 521 -20.53 -10.41 19.48
C ILE A 521 -21.12 -10.57 18.07
N ILE A 522 -20.50 -9.96 17.06
CA ILE A 522 -20.98 -10.05 15.67
C ILE A 522 -20.87 -11.48 15.15
N VAL A 523 -19.68 -12.09 15.22
CA VAL A 523 -19.42 -13.39 14.58
C VAL A 523 -20.11 -14.53 15.30
N VAL A 524 -20.00 -14.59 16.63
CA VAL A 524 -20.63 -15.64 17.44
C VAL A 524 -22.14 -15.42 17.52
N GLY A 525 -22.60 -14.17 17.61
CA GLY A 525 -24.01 -13.83 17.54
C GLY A 525 -24.65 -14.27 16.22
N ALA A 526 -23.98 -14.01 15.10
CA ALA A 526 -24.42 -14.50 13.80
C ALA A 526 -24.42 -16.04 13.74
N ALA A 527 -23.37 -16.70 14.23
CA ALA A 527 -23.27 -18.16 14.22
C ALA A 527 -24.39 -18.87 15.02
N LEU A 528 -24.78 -18.32 16.18
CA LEU A 528 -25.72 -18.97 17.10
C LEU A 528 -27.17 -18.51 16.92
N VAL A 529 -27.39 -17.22 16.64
CA VAL A 529 -28.72 -16.60 16.60
C VAL A 529 -29.12 -16.18 15.17
N GLY A 530 -28.18 -16.20 14.21
CA GLY A 530 -28.45 -15.76 12.85
C GLY A 530 -29.53 -16.54 12.13
N ASN A 531 -29.55 -17.87 12.27
CA ASN A 531 -30.56 -18.72 11.62
C ASN A 531 -31.99 -18.37 12.06
N THR A 532 -32.16 -18.11 13.35
CA THR A 532 -33.47 -17.93 13.96
C THR A 532 -34.02 -16.55 13.65
N LEU A 533 -33.16 -15.52 13.71
CA LEU A 533 -33.50 -14.17 13.26
C LEU A 533 -33.97 -14.15 11.80
N VAL A 534 -33.34 -14.93 10.91
CA VAL A 534 -33.74 -14.98 9.50
C VAL A 534 -35.08 -15.70 9.34
N ASN A 535 -35.30 -16.82 10.03
CA ASN A 535 -36.54 -17.58 9.94
C ASN A 535 -37.74 -16.84 10.57
N ASP A 536 -37.51 -16.03 11.61
CA ASP A 536 -38.55 -15.17 12.21
C ASP A 536 -38.97 -14.03 11.25
N ILE A 537 -38.05 -13.57 10.41
CA ILE A 537 -38.30 -12.52 9.40
C ILE A 537 -38.89 -13.12 8.11
N ILE A 538 -38.56 -14.38 7.77
CA ILE A 538 -38.95 -15.04 6.52
C ILE A 538 -39.68 -16.37 6.83
N PRO A 539 -41.04 -16.41 6.76
CA PRO A 539 -41.83 -17.58 7.14
C PRO A 539 -41.58 -18.84 6.29
N GLU A 540 -41.62 -20.02 6.93
CA GLU A 540 -41.52 -21.34 6.29
C GLU A 540 -42.72 -21.61 5.35
N GLY A 541 -42.44 -22.03 4.11
CA GLY A 541 -43.47 -22.43 3.13
C GLY A 541 -43.32 -21.83 1.73
N THR A 542 -42.43 -20.86 1.54
CA THR A 542 -42.29 -20.16 0.25
C THR A 542 -41.06 -20.66 -0.54
N THR A 543 -41.15 -21.84 -1.18
CA THR A 543 -40.24 -22.41 -2.21
C THR A 543 -38.79 -21.87 -2.25
N SER A 544 -37.90 -22.70 -1.68
CA SER A 544 -36.44 -22.64 -1.55
C SER A 544 -35.85 -21.29 -1.11
N ASN A 545 -35.66 -21.16 0.21
CA ASN A 545 -34.89 -20.08 0.85
C ASN A 545 -33.53 -19.82 0.17
N ILE A 546 -32.96 -20.85 -0.47
CA ILE A 546 -31.71 -20.78 -1.24
C ILE A 546 -31.85 -19.98 -2.55
N LEU A 547 -32.90 -20.18 -3.38
CA LEU A 547 -33.06 -19.41 -4.64
C LEU A 547 -33.44 -17.95 -4.39
N LYS A 548 -34.22 -17.66 -3.33
CA LYS A 548 -34.60 -16.28 -2.98
C LYS A 548 -33.47 -15.52 -2.31
N ALA A 549 -32.70 -16.20 -1.45
CA ALA A 549 -31.46 -15.63 -0.92
C ALA A 549 -30.46 -15.38 -2.04
N ALA A 550 -30.24 -16.34 -2.96
CA ALA A 550 -29.35 -16.17 -4.11
C ALA A 550 -29.85 -15.11 -5.11
N GLY A 551 -31.16 -15.04 -5.35
CA GLY A 551 -31.80 -14.06 -6.25
C GLY A 551 -31.81 -12.65 -5.67
N GLY A 552 -32.18 -12.48 -4.40
CA GLY A 552 -32.12 -11.21 -3.69
C GLY A 552 -30.69 -10.73 -3.49
N TRP A 553 -29.75 -11.65 -3.21
CA TRP A 553 -28.32 -11.40 -3.18
C TRP A 553 -27.82 -10.95 -4.54
N GLY A 554 -28.17 -11.64 -5.63
CA GLY A 554 -27.82 -11.25 -7.00
C GLY A 554 -28.36 -9.87 -7.41
N VAL A 555 -29.59 -9.53 -7.00
CA VAL A 555 -30.20 -8.21 -7.28
C VAL A 555 -29.54 -7.09 -6.47
N LEU A 556 -29.31 -7.26 -5.17
CA LEU A 556 -28.58 -6.30 -4.32
C LEU A 556 -27.16 -6.08 -4.83
N LEU A 557 -26.55 -7.14 -5.35
CA LEU A 557 -25.21 -7.18 -5.90
C LEU A 557 -25.12 -6.45 -7.23
N LEU A 558 -26.05 -6.69 -8.15
CA LEU A 558 -26.18 -5.92 -9.39
C LEU A 558 -26.47 -4.44 -9.11
N ALA A 559 -27.29 -4.13 -8.11
CA ALA A 559 -27.59 -2.77 -7.70
C ALA A 559 -26.38 -2.07 -7.07
N ALA A 560 -25.63 -2.73 -6.18
CA ALA A 560 -24.44 -2.18 -5.54
C ALA A 560 -23.27 -2.00 -6.52
N VAL A 561 -23.05 -2.96 -7.43
CA VAL A 561 -22.07 -2.84 -8.52
C VAL A 561 -22.48 -1.70 -9.45
N LYS A 562 -23.73 -1.65 -9.90
CA LYS A 562 -24.22 -0.54 -10.74
C LYS A 562 -24.06 0.81 -10.04
N ALA A 563 -24.32 0.91 -8.74
CA ALA A 563 -24.13 2.12 -7.94
C ALA A 563 -22.67 2.54 -7.85
N ALA A 564 -21.76 1.60 -7.58
CA ALA A 564 -20.33 1.85 -7.42
C ALA A 564 -19.65 2.26 -8.74
N PHE A 565 -20.16 1.79 -9.88
CA PHE A 565 -19.65 2.13 -11.21
C PHE A 565 -20.47 3.21 -11.93
N SER A 566 -21.52 3.76 -11.31
CA SER A 566 -22.23 4.91 -11.88
C SER A 566 -21.40 6.18 -11.66
N PRO A 567 -21.20 7.01 -12.71
CA PRO A 567 -20.51 8.28 -12.55
C PRO A 567 -21.25 9.14 -11.52
N LYS A 568 -20.51 9.74 -10.57
CA LYS A 568 -21.08 10.72 -9.66
C LYS A 568 -21.56 11.91 -10.49
N SER A 569 -22.88 12.11 -10.53
CA SER A 569 -23.45 13.33 -11.09
C SER A 569 -23.20 14.47 -10.10
N ASP A 570 -22.27 15.37 -10.41
CA ASP A 570 -22.08 16.63 -9.71
C ASP A 570 -23.22 17.60 -10.10
N SER A 571 -24.42 17.32 -9.60
CA SER A 571 -25.48 18.34 -9.52
C SER A 571 -25.41 19.01 -8.15
N ASP A 572 -25.44 20.35 -8.12
CA ASP A 572 -25.36 21.20 -6.91
C ASP A 572 -26.42 20.89 -5.82
N LYS A 573 -27.39 20.02 -6.14
CA LYS A 573 -28.21 19.30 -5.16
C LYS A 573 -28.25 17.82 -5.54
N PRO A 574 -27.78 16.90 -4.69
CA PRO A 574 -27.93 15.48 -4.98
C PRO A 574 -29.42 15.14 -4.92
N GLY A 575 -29.97 14.64 -6.03
CA GLY A 575 -31.33 14.08 -6.02
C GLY A 575 -31.43 12.91 -5.03
N VAL A 576 -32.66 12.59 -4.60
CA VAL A 576 -32.91 11.45 -3.69
C VAL A 576 -32.28 10.17 -4.25
N VAL A 577 -32.33 9.97 -5.56
CA VAL A 577 -31.76 8.80 -6.26
C VAL A 577 -30.23 8.77 -6.16
N SER A 578 -29.52 9.88 -6.39
CA SER A 578 -28.05 9.90 -6.28
C SER A 578 -27.59 9.80 -4.81
N THR A 579 -28.37 10.35 -3.88
CA THR A 579 -28.15 10.17 -2.44
C THR A 579 -28.32 8.71 -2.04
N VAL A 580 -29.39 8.04 -2.49
CA VAL A 580 -29.63 6.62 -2.24
C VAL A 580 -28.53 5.76 -2.86
N PHE A 581 -28.12 6.02 -4.10
CA PHE A 581 -26.99 5.31 -4.72
C PHE A 581 -25.66 5.56 -4.02
N GLY A 582 -25.40 6.78 -3.52
CA GLY A 582 -24.21 7.10 -2.74
C GLY A 582 -24.20 6.39 -1.38
N VAL A 583 -25.35 6.33 -0.70
CA VAL A 583 -25.53 5.55 0.54
C VAL A 583 -25.35 4.06 0.25
N LEU A 584 -25.93 3.52 -0.83
CA LEU A 584 -25.77 2.12 -1.22
C LEU A 584 -24.34 1.78 -1.62
N ALA A 585 -23.59 2.66 -2.28
CA ALA A 585 -22.18 2.44 -2.59
C ALA A 585 -21.30 2.42 -1.32
N THR A 586 -21.68 3.19 -0.30
CA THR A 586 -20.95 3.28 0.97
C THR A 586 -21.34 2.19 1.96
N ALA A 587 -22.63 1.87 2.06
CA ALA A 587 -23.22 0.90 2.99
C ALA A 587 -23.33 -0.51 2.40
N GLY A 588 -23.52 -0.64 1.09
CA GLY A 588 -23.66 -1.91 0.36
C GLY A 588 -22.58 -2.95 0.64
N PRO A 589 -21.30 -2.58 0.79
CA PRO A 589 -20.24 -3.54 1.13
C PRO A 589 -20.41 -4.12 2.53
N TYR A 590 -20.80 -3.27 3.50
CA TYR A 590 -21.11 -3.70 4.85
C TYR A 590 -22.39 -4.52 4.89
N LEU A 591 -23.44 -4.10 4.19
CA LEU A 591 -24.69 -4.86 4.05
C LEU A 591 -24.45 -6.23 3.40
N PHE A 592 -23.53 -6.33 2.44
CA PHE A 592 -23.13 -7.60 1.84
C PHE A 592 -22.41 -8.48 2.86
N ALA A 593 -21.43 -7.95 3.61
CA ALA A 593 -20.71 -8.70 4.63
C ALA A 593 -21.64 -9.15 5.77
N PHE A 594 -22.51 -8.26 6.25
CA PHE A 594 -23.54 -8.58 7.23
C PHE A 594 -24.55 -9.59 6.68
N GLY A 595 -25.00 -9.41 5.45
CA GLY A 595 -25.87 -10.37 4.76
C GLY A 595 -25.25 -11.77 4.76
N LEU A 596 -24.00 -11.92 4.31
CA LEU A 596 -23.31 -13.21 4.37
C LEU A 596 -23.24 -13.75 5.81
N LEU A 597 -22.90 -12.93 6.79
CA LEU A 597 -22.82 -13.36 8.20
C LEU A 597 -24.17 -13.89 8.73
N PHE A 598 -25.30 -13.31 8.34
CA PHE A 598 -26.63 -13.74 8.82
C PHE A 598 -27.28 -14.83 7.96
N PHE A 599 -27.01 -14.90 6.66
CA PHE A 599 -27.57 -15.92 5.76
C PHE A 599 -26.81 -17.25 5.80
N LEU A 600 -25.48 -17.23 5.94
CA LEU A 600 -24.68 -18.46 5.99
C LEU A 600 -25.06 -19.40 7.15
N PRO A 601 -25.38 -18.91 8.37
CA PRO A 601 -25.90 -19.74 9.45
C PRO A 601 -27.17 -20.52 9.07
N VAL A 602 -28.06 -19.98 8.24
CA VAL A 602 -29.27 -20.68 7.77
C VAL A 602 -28.88 -21.87 6.87
N LEU A 603 -27.99 -21.62 5.91
CA LEU A 603 -27.49 -22.68 5.03
C LEU A 603 -26.76 -23.76 5.84
N LEU A 604 -25.93 -23.34 6.79
CA LEU A 604 -25.15 -24.21 7.66
C LEU A 604 -26.07 -25.01 8.59
N ASN A 605 -27.12 -24.42 9.17
CA ASN A 605 -28.07 -25.16 9.99
C ASN A 605 -28.94 -26.10 9.16
N ASN A 606 -29.44 -25.70 7.98
CA ASN A 606 -30.23 -26.60 7.14
C ASN A 606 -29.42 -27.83 6.69
N THR A 607 -28.17 -27.63 6.27
CA THR A 607 -27.28 -28.73 5.86
C THR A 607 -26.88 -29.63 7.02
N LEU A 608 -26.72 -29.08 8.22
CA LEU A 608 -26.34 -29.85 9.38
C LEU A 608 -27.53 -30.50 10.11
N ASN A 609 -28.73 -29.93 10.05
CA ASN A 609 -29.94 -30.45 10.71
C ASN A 609 -30.32 -31.85 10.20
N ASP A 610 -30.00 -32.16 8.94
CA ASP A 610 -30.18 -33.51 8.38
C ASP A 610 -29.27 -34.54 9.06
N TYR A 611 -28.14 -34.12 9.64
CA TYR A 611 -27.17 -34.97 10.36
C TYR A 611 -27.35 -34.92 11.90
N PHE A 612 -27.92 -33.85 12.45
CA PHE A 612 -28.11 -33.62 13.89
C PHE A 612 -29.31 -34.37 14.53
N LYS A 613 -29.84 -35.41 13.88
CA LYS A 613 -30.97 -36.18 14.44
C LYS A 613 -30.57 -37.11 15.61
N ASP A 614 -29.28 -37.41 15.79
CA ASP A 614 -28.77 -38.28 16.87
C ASP A 614 -27.83 -37.50 17.83
N ASP A 615 -28.22 -37.42 19.09
CA ASP A 615 -27.72 -36.44 20.07
C ASP A 615 -26.31 -36.69 20.65
N GLN A 616 -25.68 -37.84 20.38
CA GLN A 616 -24.48 -38.26 21.14
C GLN A 616 -23.10 -38.00 20.50
N ASN A 617 -23.02 -37.58 19.22
CA ASN A 617 -21.73 -37.36 18.52
C ASN A 617 -21.54 -35.95 17.92
N ASN A 618 -22.28 -34.96 18.43
CA ASN A 618 -22.39 -33.63 17.85
C ASN A 618 -21.09 -32.82 17.86
N LEU A 619 -20.30 -32.89 18.95
CA LEU A 619 -19.08 -32.11 19.08
C LEU A 619 -17.92 -32.64 18.22
N GLY A 620 -17.72 -33.95 18.19
CA GLY A 620 -16.68 -34.59 17.39
C GLY A 620 -16.90 -34.34 15.89
N PHE A 621 -18.14 -34.44 15.43
CA PHE A 621 -18.50 -34.11 14.06
C PHE A 621 -18.25 -32.62 13.74
N LEU A 622 -18.68 -31.68 14.59
CA LEU A 622 -18.44 -30.25 14.39
C LEU A 622 -16.96 -29.90 14.34
N PHE A 623 -16.15 -30.55 15.17
CA PHE A 623 -14.70 -30.40 15.14
C PHE A 623 -14.13 -30.86 13.80
N VAL A 624 -14.49 -32.07 13.34
CA VAL A 624 -14.03 -32.62 12.06
C VAL A 624 -14.51 -31.76 10.89
N ALA A 625 -15.76 -31.31 10.89
CA ALA A 625 -16.31 -30.44 9.85
C ALA A 625 -15.63 -29.06 9.82
N THR A 626 -15.37 -28.45 10.98
CA THR A 626 -14.62 -27.19 11.09
C THR A 626 -13.21 -27.35 10.59
N LEU A 627 -12.53 -28.44 10.97
CA LEU A 627 -11.18 -28.74 10.53
C LEU A 627 -11.14 -29.01 9.02
N ALA A 628 -12.09 -29.76 8.48
CA ALA A 628 -12.20 -30.07 7.06
C ALA A 628 -12.44 -28.79 6.25
N LEU A 629 -13.42 -27.97 6.60
CA LEU A 629 -13.69 -26.69 5.92
C LEU A 629 -12.51 -25.73 6.02
N SER A 630 -11.88 -25.62 7.19
CA SER A 630 -10.69 -24.79 7.37
C SER A 630 -9.54 -25.29 6.49
N THR A 631 -9.31 -26.60 6.45
CA THR A 631 -8.27 -27.22 5.62
C THR A 631 -8.54 -26.99 4.13
N ILE A 632 -9.77 -27.19 3.67
CA ILE A 632 -10.17 -26.91 2.28
C ILE A 632 -9.97 -25.43 1.97
N THR A 633 -10.37 -24.53 2.86
CA THR A 633 -10.17 -23.08 2.69
C THR A 633 -8.68 -22.74 2.55
N LEU A 634 -7.83 -23.30 3.40
CA LEU A 634 -6.39 -23.08 3.38
C LEU A 634 -5.73 -23.67 2.12
N LEU A 635 -6.13 -24.88 1.70
CA LEU A 635 -5.64 -25.52 0.47
C LEU A 635 -6.03 -24.73 -0.78
N LEU A 636 -7.29 -24.29 -0.86
CA LEU A 636 -7.76 -23.45 -1.95
C LEU A 636 -7.07 -22.09 -1.95
N ALA A 637 -6.89 -21.44 -0.79
CA ALA A 637 -6.20 -20.15 -0.72
C ALA A 637 -4.69 -20.24 -0.97
N TRP A 638 -4.09 -21.44 -0.80
CA TRP A 638 -2.73 -21.73 -1.22
C TRP A 638 -2.65 -21.93 -2.75
N ARG A 639 -3.62 -22.64 -3.34
CA ARG A 639 -3.60 -22.97 -4.77
C ARG A 639 -4.11 -21.84 -5.67
N ILE A 640 -5.12 -21.10 -5.21
CA ILE A 640 -5.71 -19.96 -5.89
C ILE A 640 -4.96 -18.72 -5.41
N GLY A 641 -3.83 -18.46 -6.07
CA GLY A 641 -2.96 -17.33 -5.76
C GLY A 641 -3.71 -16.00 -5.79
N VAL A 642 -3.33 -15.09 -4.89
CA VAL A 642 -3.96 -13.77 -4.81
C VAL A 642 -3.72 -12.98 -6.10
N ASN A 643 -2.62 -13.14 -6.82
CA ASN A 643 -2.46 -12.43 -8.09
C ASN A 643 -2.96 -13.24 -9.29
N GLU A 644 -2.67 -14.54 -9.33
CA GLU A 644 -2.90 -15.45 -10.46
C GLU A 644 -4.34 -15.38 -11.00
N PHE A 645 -5.33 -15.41 -10.11
CA PHE A 645 -6.74 -15.39 -10.49
C PHE A 645 -7.37 -14.01 -10.42
N SER A 646 -6.59 -12.93 -10.49
CA SER A 646 -7.09 -11.55 -10.60
C SER A 646 -7.40 -11.16 -12.06
N MET A 647 -8.00 -9.98 -12.26
CA MET A 647 -8.19 -9.43 -13.61
C MET A 647 -6.89 -8.87 -14.22
N HIS A 648 -5.79 -8.83 -13.47
CA HIS A 648 -4.53 -8.27 -13.90
C HIS A 648 -3.95 -8.97 -15.14
N HIS A 649 -3.91 -10.30 -15.19
CA HIS A 649 -3.33 -11.01 -16.34
C HIS A 649 -4.11 -10.78 -17.62
N PHE A 650 -5.45 -10.80 -17.53
CA PHE A 650 -6.30 -10.48 -18.67
C PHE A 650 -5.96 -9.09 -19.20
N TYR A 651 -5.94 -8.10 -18.31
CA TYR A 651 -5.62 -6.72 -18.63
C TYR A 651 -4.20 -6.55 -19.23
N LYS A 652 -3.18 -7.12 -18.57
CA LYS A 652 -1.79 -7.14 -19.02
C LYS A 652 -1.70 -7.67 -20.45
N ASN A 653 -2.29 -8.83 -20.71
CA ASN A 653 -2.17 -9.48 -22.02
C ASN A 653 -2.77 -8.60 -23.13
N ARG A 654 -3.92 -7.96 -22.88
CA ARG A 654 -4.55 -7.05 -23.86
C ARG A 654 -3.69 -5.81 -24.12
N LEU A 655 -3.09 -5.21 -23.09
CA LEU A 655 -2.14 -4.11 -23.24
C LEU A 655 -0.88 -4.52 -24.01
N VAL A 656 -0.27 -5.66 -23.65
CA VAL A 656 0.93 -6.19 -24.33
C VAL A 656 0.64 -6.39 -25.82
N ARG A 657 -0.50 -6.98 -26.17
CA ARG A 657 -0.87 -7.19 -27.58
C ARG A 657 -1.07 -5.87 -28.34
N ALA A 658 -1.74 -4.89 -27.73
CA ALA A 658 -2.02 -3.61 -28.37
C ALA A 658 -0.77 -2.73 -28.51
N PHE A 659 -0.02 -2.53 -27.42
CA PHE A 659 1.08 -1.57 -27.35
C PHE A 659 2.46 -2.19 -27.60
N LEU A 660 2.69 -3.45 -27.22
CA LEU A 660 3.97 -4.08 -27.50
C LEU A 660 3.90 -4.89 -28.78
N GLY A 661 2.85 -5.67 -29.03
CA GLY A 661 2.73 -6.50 -30.24
C GLY A 661 2.77 -5.71 -31.55
N GLY A 662 2.25 -4.48 -31.55
CA GLY A 662 2.24 -3.59 -32.71
C GLY A 662 3.62 -3.16 -33.21
N THR A 663 4.65 -3.23 -32.38
CA THR A 663 6.02 -2.85 -32.76
C THR A 663 6.84 -4.03 -33.30
N ARG A 664 6.25 -5.23 -33.44
CA ARG A 664 6.88 -6.38 -34.12
C ARG A 664 6.64 -6.33 -35.64
N SER A 665 7.67 -6.71 -36.40
CA SER A 665 7.55 -6.97 -37.84
C SER A 665 6.43 -7.98 -38.14
N ARG A 666 5.67 -7.74 -39.22
CA ARG A 666 4.50 -8.55 -39.59
C ARG A 666 4.86 -10.01 -39.80
N ILE A 667 5.97 -10.24 -40.48
CA ILE A 667 6.47 -11.57 -40.83
C ILE A 667 6.81 -12.32 -39.55
N LYS A 668 7.73 -11.77 -38.73
CA LYS A 668 8.19 -12.40 -37.48
C LYS A 668 7.05 -12.70 -36.50
N ARG A 669 6.06 -11.82 -36.40
CA ARG A 669 4.90 -12.04 -35.53
C ARG A 669 3.92 -13.04 -36.15
N GLY A 670 3.71 -13.02 -37.46
CA GLY A 670 2.87 -14.00 -38.16
C GLY A 670 3.33 -15.44 -37.93
N ASP A 671 4.65 -15.65 -37.86
CA ASP A 671 5.24 -16.97 -37.64
C ASP A 671 5.10 -17.50 -36.20
N THR A 672 4.95 -16.60 -35.22
CA THR A 672 5.02 -16.95 -33.77
C THR A 672 3.71 -16.71 -33.02
N SER A 673 2.83 -15.87 -33.54
CA SER A 673 1.54 -15.58 -32.92
C SER A 673 0.55 -16.74 -33.07
N SER A 674 -0.19 -17.02 -32.01
CA SER A 674 -1.28 -17.99 -32.03
C SER A 674 -2.41 -17.50 -32.94
N PRO A 675 -2.77 -18.24 -34.00
CA PRO A 675 -3.88 -17.85 -34.88
C PRO A 675 -5.23 -17.83 -34.16
N PHE A 676 -5.37 -18.65 -33.11
CA PHE A 676 -6.61 -18.77 -32.33
C PHE A 676 -6.80 -17.60 -31.37
N THR A 677 -5.76 -17.21 -30.63
CA THR A 677 -5.87 -16.17 -29.58
C THR A 677 -5.37 -14.79 -30.02
N GLY A 678 -4.57 -14.74 -31.10
CA GLY A 678 -3.84 -13.56 -31.54
C GLY A 678 -2.72 -13.13 -30.59
N PHE A 679 -2.43 -13.91 -29.54
CA PHE A 679 -1.33 -13.65 -28.60
C PHE A 679 -0.01 -14.26 -29.08
N ASP A 680 1.07 -13.61 -28.67
CA ASP A 680 2.43 -14.04 -28.94
C ASP A 680 3.27 -13.79 -27.68
N ALA A 681 3.94 -14.84 -27.19
CA ALA A 681 4.78 -14.74 -26.00
C ALA A 681 5.98 -13.80 -26.19
N SER A 682 6.40 -13.57 -27.44
CA SER A 682 7.49 -12.67 -27.80
C SER A 682 7.04 -11.21 -28.00
N ASP A 683 5.74 -10.90 -27.81
CA ASP A 683 5.26 -9.52 -27.82
C ASP A 683 5.80 -8.73 -26.60
N ASP A 684 6.04 -9.38 -25.46
CA ASP A 684 6.56 -8.75 -24.24
C ASP A 684 8.11 -8.73 -24.24
N LEU A 685 8.70 -7.72 -23.62
CA LEU A 685 10.17 -7.55 -23.51
C LEU A 685 10.59 -7.59 -22.05
N LEU A 686 11.80 -8.09 -21.77
CA LEU A 686 12.38 -7.96 -20.43
C LEU A 686 12.72 -6.49 -20.16
N LEU A 687 12.33 -5.96 -19.00
CA LEU A 687 12.65 -4.58 -18.62
C LEU A 687 14.16 -4.38 -18.52
N SER A 688 14.87 -5.37 -17.99
CA SER A 688 16.34 -5.42 -17.90
C SER A 688 17.05 -5.42 -19.26
N SER A 689 16.33 -5.64 -20.36
CA SER A 689 16.91 -5.59 -21.71
C SER A 689 17.02 -4.17 -22.29
N LEU A 690 16.41 -3.18 -21.65
CA LEU A 690 16.34 -1.80 -22.15
C LEU A 690 17.57 -0.99 -21.71
N VAL A 691 18.75 -1.55 -22.00
CA VAL A 691 20.08 -0.99 -21.73
C VAL A 691 20.94 -1.01 -22.99
N HIS A 692 21.95 -0.15 -23.01
CA HIS A 692 22.88 0.11 -24.09
C HIS A 692 23.53 -1.17 -24.59
N ASP A 693 24.07 -1.98 -23.67
CA ASP A 693 24.81 -3.20 -23.97
C ASP A 693 23.91 -4.26 -24.65
N GLN A 694 22.60 -4.10 -24.57
CA GLN A 694 21.63 -4.92 -25.29
C GLN A 694 21.03 -4.22 -26.52
N LYS A 695 21.64 -3.15 -27.03
CA LYS A 695 21.20 -2.39 -28.21
C LYS A 695 19.91 -1.58 -28.01
N TYR A 696 19.73 -0.99 -26.84
CA TYR A 696 18.70 0.03 -26.62
C TYR A 696 19.36 1.41 -26.50
N TYR A 697 19.02 2.33 -27.41
CA TYR A 697 19.63 3.67 -27.47
C TYR A 697 18.62 4.81 -27.29
N GLY A 698 17.48 4.52 -26.68
CA GLY A 698 16.42 5.50 -26.40
C GLY A 698 16.60 6.22 -25.06
N PRO A 699 15.64 7.07 -24.66
CA PRO A 699 15.59 7.64 -23.32
C PRO A 699 15.46 6.53 -22.25
N TYR A 700 16.10 6.68 -21.11
CA TYR A 700 16.02 5.76 -19.98
C TYR A 700 14.58 5.71 -19.42
N PRO A 701 13.88 4.57 -19.52
CA PRO A 701 12.47 4.47 -19.14
C PRO A 701 12.28 4.28 -17.64
N ILE A 702 11.36 5.04 -17.06
CA ILE A 702 10.90 4.90 -15.68
C ILE A 702 9.38 4.75 -15.71
N LEU A 703 8.90 3.58 -15.28
CA LEU A 703 7.48 3.31 -15.11
C LEU A 703 7.13 3.48 -13.63
N ASN A 704 6.31 4.48 -13.34
CA ASN A 704 5.94 4.83 -11.97
C ASN A 704 4.70 4.04 -11.55
N THR A 705 4.74 3.52 -10.33
CA THR A 705 3.65 2.80 -9.68
C THR A 705 3.48 3.32 -8.25
N ALA A 706 2.31 3.13 -7.67
CA ALA A 706 2.07 3.49 -6.29
C ALA A 706 2.29 2.28 -5.38
N LEU A 707 3.22 2.41 -4.44
CA LEU A 707 3.37 1.51 -3.31
C LEU A 707 2.31 1.84 -2.26
N ASN A 708 1.31 0.98 -2.10
CA ASN A 708 0.23 1.22 -1.16
C ASN A 708 0.68 0.99 0.30
N ALA A 709 0.35 1.96 1.14
CA ALA A 709 0.76 2.05 2.55
C ALA A 709 -0.43 2.52 3.43
N SER A 710 -1.60 1.91 3.26
CA SER A 710 -2.83 2.35 3.93
C SER A 710 -2.88 2.03 5.44
N LYS A 711 -2.03 1.11 5.93
CA LYS A 711 -1.84 0.88 7.36
C LYS A 711 -0.89 1.94 7.91
N VAL A 712 -1.46 2.89 8.64
CA VAL A 712 -0.77 3.96 9.36
C VAL A 712 0.13 3.35 10.45
N ALA A 713 1.33 2.91 10.06
CA ALA A 713 2.43 2.75 11.00
C ALA A 713 3.11 4.10 11.29
N ASP A 714 3.01 5.05 10.34
CA ASP A 714 3.72 6.32 10.34
C ASP A 714 2.71 7.48 10.10
N LEU A 715 2.65 8.44 11.03
CA LEU A 715 1.66 9.54 11.07
C LEU A 715 1.82 10.57 9.93
N ASP A 716 3.01 10.66 9.35
CA ASP A 716 3.36 11.52 8.20
C ASP A 716 2.61 11.15 6.91
N ARG A 717 1.96 9.98 6.87
CA ARG A 717 1.37 9.38 5.64
C ARG A 717 -0.13 9.13 5.73
N GLN A 718 -0.78 9.70 6.75
CA GLN A 718 -2.20 9.50 7.00
C GLN A 718 -3.08 9.95 5.81
N ASP A 719 -2.65 11.00 5.11
CA ASP A 719 -3.34 11.55 3.95
C ASP A 719 -2.87 10.92 2.62
N ARG A 720 -1.57 10.62 2.49
CA ARG A 720 -0.99 10.12 1.23
C ARG A 720 -1.33 8.66 0.96
N LYS A 721 -1.27 7.80 2.00
CA LYS A 721 -1.53 6.34 1.94
C LYS A 721 -0.79 5.55 0.84
N ALA A 722 0.15 6.16 0.12
CA ALA A 722 0.98 5.55 -0.91
C ALA A 722 2.28 6.34 -1.11
N GLU A 723 3.24 5.71 -1.78
CA GLU A 723 4.56 6.26 -2.12
C GLU A 723 5.01 5.83 -3.52
N SER A 724 6.02 6.53 -4.08
CA SER A 724 6.59 6.21 -5.40
C SER A 724 7.33 4.87 -5.38
N PHE A 725 6.94 3.97 -6.27
CA PHE A 725 7.69 2.75 -6.60
C PHE A 725 7.98 2.74 -8.09
N ILE A 726 9.24 2.58 -8.46
CA ILE A 726 9.66 2.62 -9.86
C ILE A 726 10.03 1.22 -10.38
N PHE A 727 9.70 1.00 -11.64
CA PHE A 727 10.28 -0.03 -12.48
C PHE A 727 11.18 0.66 -13.53
N SER A 728 12.48 0.36 -13.50
CA SER A 728 13.44 0.84 -14.49
C SER A 728 14.35 -0.30 -15.00
N PRO A 729 15.09 -0.13 -16.10
CA PRO A 729 15.94 -1.19 -16.66
C PRO A 729 17.00 -1.72 -15.69
N LEU A 730 17.62 -0.85 -14.89
CA LEU A 730 18.68 -1.25 -13.95
C LEU A 730 18.12 -1.66 -12.59
N TYR A 731 17.17 -0.87 -12.06
CA TYR A 731 16.68 -1.06 -10.69
C TYR A 731 15.16 -0.95 -10.54
N CYS A 732 14.61 -1.76 -9.64
CA CYS A 732 13.21 -1.69 -9.19
C CYS A 732 13.15 -1.46 -7.69
N GLY A 733 12.24 -0.60 -7.23
CA GLY A 733 12.11 -0.32 -5.80
C GLY A 733 11.52 1.03 -5.46
N PHE A 734 11.71 1.41 -4.21
CA PHE A 734 11.22 2.65 -3.61
C PHE A 734 12.22 3.17 -2.57
N ASP A 735 12.06 4.43 -2.16
CA ASP A 735 12.87 5.00 -1.09
C ASP A 735 12.15 6.10 -0.31
N PHE A 736 12.11 5.93 1.02
CA PHE A 736 11.47 6.80 2.01
C PHE A 736 12.45 7.72 2.76
N SER A 737 13.76 7.66 2.45
CA SER A 737 14.79 8.45 3.13
C SER A 737 14.56 9.96 3.06
N PRO A 738 14.02 10.55 1.96
CA PRO A 738 13.77 12.00 1.90
C PRO A 738 12.73 12.50 2.89
N THR A 739 11.77 11.65 3.30
CA THR A 739 10.65 12.03 4.17
C THR A 739 10.88 11.69 5.64
N ARG A 740 11.99 11.02 5.98
CA ARG A 740 12.32 10.62 7.35
C ARG A 740 13.48 11.42 7.92
N ALA A 741 13.23 12.15 9.01
CA ALA A 741 14.29 12.48 9.95
C ALA A 741 14.89 11.15 10.44
N SER A 742 16.22 11.05 10.42
CA SER A 742 17.07 9.87 10.68
C SER A 742 16.95 9.21 12.07
N GLY A 743 15.82 9.35 12.75
CA GLY A 743 15.66 9.05 14.18
C GLY A 743 15.11 7.66 14.53
N THR A 744 14.67 6.82 13.59
CA THR A 744 14.12 5.50 13.96
C THR A 744 14.49 4.37 13.02
N GLU A 745 15.70 3.81 13.21
CA GLU A 745 16.03 2.44 12.80
C GLU A 745 15.22 1.41 13.62
N PHE A 746 13.89 1.39 13.46
CA PHE A 746 13.11 0.29 14.01
C PHE A 746 13.28 -0.93 13.11
N LYS A 747 14.18 -1.85 13.52
CA LYS A 747 14.28 -3.26 13.07
C LYS A 747 15.10 -3.57 11.81
N GLY A 748 16.28 -2.98 11.62
CA GLY A 748 17.23 -3.46 10.60
C GLY A 748 16.63 -3.55 9.17
N SER A 749 15.63 -2.73 8.90
CA SER A 749 15.05 -2.53 7.57
C SER A 749 15.25 -1.07 7.23
N PHE A 750 16.02 -0.82 6.17
CA PHE A 750 16.27 0.51 5.65
C PHE A 750 14.99 1.19 5.17
N ASP A 751 15.03 2.50 5.08
CA ASP A 751 13.95 3.32 4.51
C ASP A 751 13.91 3.29 2.99
N TYR A 752 14.97 2.75 2.39
CA TYR A 752 15.05 2.42 0.97
C TYR A 752 14.93 0.93 0.70
N GLY A 753 14.61 0.61 -0.55
CA GLY A 753 14.31 -0.75 -0.99
C GLY A 753 14.51 -0.91 -2.49
N TYR A 754 15.69 -0.63 -3.03
CA TYR A 754 15.98 -0.90 -4.43
C TYR A 754 16.75 -2.20 -4.64
N ARG A 755 16.44 -2.87 -5.77
CA ARG A 755 17.04 -4.14 -6.19
C ARG A 755 17.35 -4.15 -7.68
N PRO A 756 18.41 -4.84 -8.13
CA PRO A 756 18.69 -5.03 -9.55
C PRO A 756 17.49 -5.63 -10.28
N THR A 757 17.06 -4.99 -11.36
CA THR A 757 15.87 -5.39 -12.12
C THR A 757 16.00 -6.80 -12.65
N SER A 758 17.19 -7.21 -13.12
CA SER A 758 17.46 -8.55 -13.66
C SER A 758 17.19 -9.71 -12.68
N LEU A 759 17.13 -9.43 -11.38
CA LEU A 759 16.93 -10.43 -10.32
C LEU A 759 15.64 -10.19 -9.50
N TYR A 760 14.93 -9.10 -9.75
CA TYR A 760 13.78 -8.71 -8.96
C TYR A 760 12.51 -9.46 -9.38
N ALA A 761 11.80 -10.03 -8.41
CA ALA A 761 10.51 -10.73 -8.53
C ALA A 761 10.46 -11.98 -9.44
N TYR A 762 11.26 -12.05 -10.50
CA TYR A 762 11.27 -13.13 -11.50
C TYR A 762 12.71 -13.54 -11.82
N PRO A 763 12.97 -14.76 -12.33
CA PRO A 763 14.32 -15.25 -12.60
C PRO A 763 15.18 -14.40 -13.55
N LYS A 764 14.56 -13.60 -14.43
CA LYS A 764 15.24 -12.66 -15.35
C LYS A 764 14.80 -11.21 -15.16
N GLY A 765 14.08 -10.95 -14.07
CA GLY A 765 13.44 -9.66 -13.82
C GLY A 765 12.03 -9.53 -14.40
N PRO A 766 11.33 -8.44 -14.04
CA PRO A 766 10.01 -8.15 -14.55
C PRO A 766 10.05 -7.85 -16.06
N HIS A 767 8.96 -8.19 -16.73
CA HIS A 767 8.74 -7.80 -18.11
C HIS A 767 8.19 -6.37 -18.18
N LEU A 768 8.47 -5.67 -19.28
CA LEU A 768 7.96 -4.32 -19.57
C LEU A 768 6.43 -4.30 -19.51
N GLY A 769 5.77 -5.32 -20.07
CA GLY A 769 4.32 -5.46 -20.04
C GLY A 769 3.75 -5.57 -18.63
N SER A 770 4.44 -6.27 -17.72
CA SER A 770 4.05 -6.36 -16.31
C SER A 770 4.22 -5.02 -15.59
N ALA A 771 5.32 -4.30 -15.81
CA ALA A 771 5.52 -2.98 -15.21
C ALA A 771 4.47 -1.97 -15.72
N MET A 772 4.19 -2.01 -17.04
CA MET A 772 3.18 -1.18 -17.70
C MET A 772 1.77 -1.46 -17.15
N SER A 773 1.38 -2.73 -17.00
CA SER A 773 0.04 -3.08 -16.49
C SER A 773 -0.14 -2.73 -15.01
N ILE A 774 0.90 -2.86 -14.18
CA ILE A 774 0.85 -2.43 -12.77
C ILE A 774 0.75 -0.90 -12.69
N SER A 775 1.50 -0.17 -13.52
CA SER A 775 1.43 1.29 -13.61
C SER A 775 0.06 1.82 -14.03
N GLY A 776 -0.72 1.03 -14.79
CA GLY A 776 -2.10 1.34 -15.19
C GLY A 776 -3.20 0.65 -14.39
N ALA A 777 -2.90 0.12 -13.19
CA ALA A 777 -3.84 -0.65 -12.39
C ALA A 777 -4.78 0.23 -11.54
N ALA A 778 -5.61 1.06 -12.18
CA ALA A 778 -6.43 2.07 -11.51
C ALA A 778 -7.53 1.47 -10.61
N ALA A 779 -8.20 0.41 -11.07
CA ALA A 779 -9.17 -0.32 -10.25
C ALA A 779 -8.45 -1.26 -9.27
N ASN A 780 -8.19 -0.82 -8.04
CA ASN A 780 -7.54 -1.62 -7.01
C ASN A 780 -8.17 -1.44 -5.61
N PRO A 781 -8.12 -2.42 -4.68
CA PRO A 781 -8.65 -2.24 -3.33
C PRO A 781 -7.89 -1.21 -2.49
N ASN A 782 -6.59 -1.06 -2.75
CA ASN A 782 -5.77 0.02 -2.20
C ASN A 782 -5.43 0.98 -3.36
N GLN A 783 -5.82 2.25 -3.22
CA GLN A 783 -5.69 3.28 -4.26
C GLN A 783 -4.96 4.51 -3.73
N GLY A 784 -3.93 4.32 -2.91
CA GLY A 784 -3.24 5.43 -2.24
C GLY A 784 -4.21 6.37 -1.54
N PHE A 785 -4.16 7.66 -1.85
CA PHE A 785 -5.01 8.69 -1.23
C PHE A 785 -6.51 8.48 -1.50
N HIS A 786 -6.90 7.76 -2.56
CA HIS A 786 -8.30 7.39 -2.85
C HIS A 786 -8.79 6.14 -2.08
N SER A 787 -7.94 5.50 -1.26
CA SER A 787 -8.31 4.26 -0.57
C SER A 787 -9.47 4.45 0.42
N SER A 788 -10.54 3.66 0.22
CA SER A 788 -11.69 3.55 1.11
C SER A 788 -11.97 2.07 1.44
N ALA A 789 -12.32 1.77 2.69
CA ALA A 789 -12.65 0.39 3.10
C ALA A 789 -13.88 -0.20 2.35
N PRO A 790 -14.97 0.57 2.10
CA PRO A 790 -16.11 0.07 1.34
C PRO A 790 -15.74 -0.32 -0.10
N THR A 791 -15.01 0.55 -0.82
CA THR A 791 -14.57 0.27 -2.19
C THR A 791 -13.59 -0.91 -2.22
N ALA A 792 -12.68 -0.99 -1.25
CA ALA A 792 -11.73 -2.09 -1.13
C ALA A 792 -12.44 -3.44 -1.00
N PHE A 793 -13.47 -3.51 -0.15
CA PHE A 793 -14.27 -4.71 0.02
C PHE A 793 -14.95 -5.13 -1.28
N LEU A 794 -15.62 -4.22 -2.01
CA LEU A 794 -16.30 -4.56 -3.28
C LEU A 794 -15.32 -5.04 -4.34
N LEU A 795 -14.26 -4.28 -4.61
CA LEU A 795 -13.29 -4.63 -5.64
C LEU A 795 -12.60 -5.96 -5.31
N THR A 796 -12.42 -6.28 -4.03
CA THR A 796 -11.88 -7.57 -3.60
C THR A 796 -12.91 -8.68 -3.74
N ALA A 797 -14.12 -8.52 -3.24
CA ALA A 797 -15.17 -9.55 -3.27
C ALA A 797 -15.57 -9.93 -4.71
N PHE A 798 -15.70 -8.93 -5.59
CA PHE A 798 -15.99 -9.11 -7.02
C PHE A 798 -14.76 -9.38 -7.88
N ASN A 799 -13.57 -9.37 -7.26
CA ASN A 799 -12.30 -9.55 -7.92
C ASN A 799 -12.09 -8.57 -9.10
N ALA A 800 -12.71 -7.39 -9.02
CA ALA A 800 -12.53 -6.26 -9.92
C ALA A 800 -11.26 -5.48 -9.52
N ARG A 801 -10.12 -6.19 -9.47
CA ARG A 801 -8.84 -5.63 -9.05
C ARG A 801 -7.73 -5.91 -10.06
N LEU A 802 -6.92 -4.88 -10.27
CA LEU A 802 -5.79 -4.87 -11.19
C LEU A 802 -4.45 -4.69 -10.48
N GLY A 803 -4.41 -4.28 -9.20
CA GLY A 803 -3.14 -4.14 -8.49
C GLY A 803 -2.48 -5.49 -8.20
N TRP A 804 -1.22 -5.43 -7.79
CA TRP A 804 -0.33 -6.59 -7.76
C TRP A 804 0.43 -6.67 -6.45
N TRP A 805 0.41 -7.83 -5.80
CA TRP A 805 1.26 -8.12 -4.64
C TRP A 805 2.63 -8.63 -5.10
N ILE A 806 3.71 -7.95 -4.74
CA ILE A 806 5.06 -8.32 -5.16
C ILE A 806 6.00 -8.44 -3.97
N GLY A 807 7.06 -9.24 -4.13
CA GLY A 807 8.09 -9.43 -3.11
C GLY A 807 8.67 -8.11 -2.61
N ASN A 808 8.65 -7.89 -1.29
CA ASN A 808 9.16 -6.65 -0.72
C ASN A 808 10.69 -6.55 -0.93
N PRO A 809 11.20 -5.52 -1.64
CA PRO A 809 12.63 -5.31 -1.87
C PRO A 809 13.49 -5.32 -0.60
N ARG A 810 12.92 -4.95 0.56
CA ARG A 810 13.60 -4.90 1.85
C ARG A 810 13.65 -6.23 2.60
N LYS A 811 12.97 -7.26 2.11
CA LYS A 811 12.83 -8.56 2.77
C LYS A 811 13.36 -9.68 1.87
N LYS A 812 13.52 -10.88 2.42
CA LYS A 812 14.01 -12.07 1.69
C LYS A 812 13.13 -12.49 0.51
N SER A 813 11.88 -12.05 0.48
CA SER A 813 10.89 -12.30 -0.57
C SER A 813 11.06 -11.45 -1.83
N TRP A 814 12.04 -10.54 -1.91
CA TRP A 814 12.20 -9.62 -3.05
C TRP A 814 12.34 -10.31 -4.43
N THR A 815 12.73 -11.59 -4.47
CA THR A 815 12.82 -12.40 -5.69
C THR A 815 11.50 -13.11 -6.04
N SER A 816 10.43 -12.92 -5.27
CA SER A 816 9.14 -13.57 -5.46
C SER A 816 8.13 -12.64 -6.14
N ALA A 817 7.54 -13.08 -7.26
CA ALA A 817 6.54 -12.34 -8.01
C ALA A 817 5.15 -12.33 -7.38
N ASP A 818 4.84 -13.33 -6.54
CA ASP A 818 3.51 -13.57 -5.96
C ASP A 818 3.68 -14.08 -4.51
N PRO A 819 2.75 -13.79 -3.58
CA PRO A 819 2.72 -14.43 -2.28
C PRO A 819 2.61 -15.96 -2.33
N ASP A 820 3.48 -16.65 -1.58
CA ASP A 820 3.42 -18.11 -1.44
C ASP A 820 2.08 -18.61 -0.86
N PHE A 821 1.38 -17.74 -0.09
CA PHE A 821 0.09 -18.02 0.53
C PHE A 821 -0.80 -16.78 0.48
N GLY A 822 -1.90 -16.85 -0.27
CA GLY A 822 -2.71 -15.68 -0.65
C GLY A 822 -3.70 -15.18 0.40
N LEU A 823 -4.17 -16.04 1.32
CA LEU A 823 -5.27 -15.71 2.26
C LEU A 823 -5.03 -14.42 3.08
N PRO A 824 -3.84 -14.17 3.67
CA PRO A 824 -3.62 -12.96 4.45
C PRO A 824 -3.74 -11.69 3.60
N TYR A 825 -3.29 -11.76 2.35
CA TYR A 825 -3.32 -10.64 1.41
C TYR A 825 -4.73 -10.41 0.85
N LEU A 826 -5.52 -11.49 0.68
CA LEU A 826 -6.94 -11.39 0.36
C LEU A 826 -7.72 -10.70 1.49
N ILE A 827 -7.50 -11.10 2.74
CA ILE A 827 -8.11 -10.45 3.92
C ILE A 827 -7.64 -9.00 4.01
N SER A 828 -6.35 -8.73 3.78
CA SER A 828 -5.79 -7.37 3.77
C SER A 828 -6.48 -6.47 2.74
N ASN A 829 -6.75 -7.01 1.54
CA ASN A 829 -7.49 -6.34 0.49
C ASN A 829 -8.97 -6.10 0.87
N LEU A 830 -9.66 -7.09 1.47
CA LEU A 830 -11.05 -6.94 1.93
C LEU A 830 -11.23 -5.79 2.94
N VAL A 831 -10.23 -5.57 3.82
CA VAL A 831 -10.27 -4.49 4.82
C VAL A 831 -9.57 -3.20 4.36
N GLY A 832 -9.09 -3.14 3.10
CA GLY A 832 -8.41 -1.97 2.54
C GLY A 832 -7.11 -1.61 3.26
N LYS A 833 -6.36 -2.59 3.77
CA LYS A 833 -5.10 -2.38 4.48
C LYS A 833 -3.93 -2.92 3.67
N SER A 834 -2.82 -2.20 3.70
CA SER A 834 -1.53 -2.58 3.10
C SER A 834 -0.41 -1.95 3.92
N ASN A 835 0.72 -2.64 4.04
CA ASN A 835 1.82 -2.21 4.89
C ASN A 835 3.15 -2.43 4.18
N THR A 836 3.99 -1.42 4.17
CA THR A 836 5.28 -1.43 3.47
C THR A 836 6.29 -2.35 4.15
N SER A 837 6.06 -2.74 5.42
CA SER A 837 6.95 -3.61 6.19
C SER A 837 6.63 -5.11 6.07
N ASP A 838 5.55 -5.48 5.39
CA ASP A 838 5.13 -6.86 5.20
C ASP A 838 6.06 -7.61 4.23
N ARG A 839 5.95 -8.95 4.17
CA ARG A 839 6.79 -9.79 3.28
C ARG A 839 6.54 -9.46 1.80
N TYR A 840 5.32 -9.09 1.44
CA TYR A 840 4.96 -8.64 0.11
C TYR A 840 4.30 -7.26 0.21
N VAL A 841 4.47 -6.46 -0.83
CA VAL A 841 3.94 -5.09 -0.93
C VAL A 841 2.90 -5.01 -2.04
N SER A 842 1.88 -4.17 -1.86
CA SER A 842 0.81 -3.97 -2.83
C SER A 842 1.12 -2.80 -3.74
N LEU A 843 1.31 -3.06 -5.03
CA LEU A 843 1.50 -2.04 -6.05
C LEU A 843 0.21 -1.79 -6.83
N SER A 844 -0.01 -0.56 -7.25
CA SER A 844 -1.15 -0.12 -8.06
C SER A 844 -0.76 0.99 -9.03
N ASP A 845 -1.75 1.56 -9.72
CA ASP A 845 -1.55 2.68 -10.65
C ASP A 845 -0.68 3.79 -10.04
N GLY A 846 0.27 4.29 -10.82
CA GLY A 846 1.16 5.38 -10.40
C GLY A 846 0.41 6.65 -10.03
N GLY A 847 -0.75 6.88 -10.64
CA GLY A 847 -1.64 8.01 -10.37
C GLY A 847 -2.24 8.03 -8.97
N HIS A 848 -2.26 6.89 -8.26
CA HIS A 848 -2.59 6.85 -6.83
C HIS A 848 -1.50 7.48 -5.94
N PHE A 849 -0.33 7.79 -6.52
CA PHE A 849 0.66 8.65 -5.93
C PHE A 849 0.83 9.90 -6.82
N ASP A 850 1.60 9.84 -7.90
CA ASP A 850 1.85 10.95 -8.82
C ASP A 850 1.29 10.58 -10.20
N ASN A 851 0.20 11.24 -10.61
CA ASN A 851 -0.42 10.99 -11.91
C ASN A 851 0.34 11.64 -13.07
N THR A 852 1.25 12.58 -12.81
CA THR A 852 1.97 13.33 -13.84
C THR A 852 3.26 12.64 -14.31
N GLY A 853 3.87 11.83 -13.44
CA GLY A 853 5.19 11.24 -13.66
C GLY A 853 6.34 12.25 -13.47
N LEU A 854 6.05 13.44 -12.94
CA LEU A 854 7.02 14.51 -12.72
C LEU A 854 7.86 14.28 -11.46
N TYR A 855 7.32 13.64 -10.42
CA TYR A 855 7.96 13.50 -9.10
C TYR A 855 9.36 12.87 -9.20
N GLU A 856 9.49 11.76 -9.93
CA GLU A 856 10.77 11.05 -10.09
C GLU A 856 11.78 11.79 -10.99
N MET A 857 11.30 12.71 -11.85
CA MET A 857 12.16 13.59 -12.66
C MET A 857 12.73 14.73 -11.82
N ILE A 858 11.90 15.29 -10.95
CA ILE A 858 12.33 16.30 -9.97
C ILE A 858 13.35 15.70 -9.00
N ARG A 859 13.10 14.47 -8.52
CA ARG A 859 14.03 13.74 -7.65
C ARG A 859 15.42 13.56 -8.29
N ARG A 860 15.48 13.34 -9.61
CA ARG A 860 16.73 13.19 -10.39
C ARG A 860 17.38 14.52 -10.79
N ARG A 861 16.80 15.65 -10.38
CA ARG A 861 17.23 17.01 -10.70
C ARG A 861 17.35 17.26 -12.21
N VAL A 862 16.34 16.84 -12.96
CA VAL A 862 16.29 17.06 -14.42
C VAL A 862 16.15 18.55 -14.74
N SER A 863 16.92 19.03 -15.72
CA SER A 863 17.03 20.45 -16.07
C SER A 863 15.90 20.94 -16.96
N PHE A 864 15.41 20.09 -17.86
CA PHE A 864 14.36 20.42 -18.81
C PHE A 864 13.35 19.28 -18.89
N ILE A 865 12.09 19.56 -18.58
CA ILE A 865 11.03 18.56 -18.56
C ILE A 865 9.90 19.02 -19.46
N ILE A 866 9.45 18.16 -20.38
CA ILE A 866 8.14 18.31 -21.04
C ILE A 866 7.17 17.33 -20.41
N LEU A 867 6.10 17.85 -19.82
CA LEU A 867 5.00 17.09 -19.25
C LEU A 867 3.82 17.09 -20.23
N GLY A 868 3.47 15.93 -20.77
CA GLY A 868 2.25 15.71 -21.53
C GLY A 868 1.14 15.22 -20.61
N ASP A 869 0.25 16.13 -20.21
CA ASP A 869 -0.88 15.85 -19.34
C ASP A 869 -2.21 15.73 -20.08
N ALA A 870 -2.76 14.52 -20.06
CA ALA A 870 -4.07 14.18 -20.60
C ALA A 870 -4.95 13.44 -19.58
N GLU A 871 -4.80 13.77 -18.30
CA GLU A 871 -5.71 13.31 -17.27
C GLU A 871 -7.13 13.88 -17.43
N GLN A 872 -8.09 13.24 -16.75
CA GLN A 872 -9.48 13.72 -16.76
C GLN A 872 -9.57 14.86 -15.75
N ASP A 873 -9.96 16.03 -16.24
CA ASP A 873 -10.01 17.25 -15.46
C ASP A 873 -11.13 18.14 -16.00
N ASP A 874 -12.38 17.68 -15.85
CA ASP A 874 -13.57 18.33 -16.42
C ASP A 874 -13.77 19.76 -15.87
N LYS A 875 -13.17 20.05 -14.70
CA LYS A 875 -13.22 21.36 -14.02
C LYS A 875 -12.00 22.24 -14.33
N PHE A 876 -11.04 21.74 -15.12
CA PHE A 876 -9.80 22.43 -15.47
C PHE A 876 -9.03 22.95 -14.24
N THR A 877 -8.98 22.19 -13.14
CA THR A 877 -8.29 22.61 -11.90
C THR A 877 -6.80 22.33 -11.93
N CYS A 878 -6.31 21.51 -12.87
CA CYS A 878 -4.93 21.00 -12.92
C CYS A 878 -4.50 20.35 -11.58
N GLU A 879 -5.41 19.58 -10.97
CA GLU A 879 -5.22 19.02 -9.62
C GLU A 879 -3.96 18.15 -9.51
N ALA A 880 -3.67 17.26 -10.47
CA ALA A 880 -2.49 16.40 -10.33
C ALA A 880 -1.17 17.17 -10.40
N LEU A 881 -1.10 18.23 -11.21
CA LEU A 881 0.06 19.13 -11.23
C LEU A 881 0.22 19.81 -9.87
N ALA A 882 -0.84 20.39 -9.33
CA ALA A 882 -0.81 21.07 -8.02
C ALA A 882 -0.41 20.12 -6.88
N ASN A 883 -0.94 18.89 -6.88
CA ASN A 883 -0.59 17.85 -5.91
C ASN A 883 0.88 17.44 -6.03
N THR A 884 1.41 17.35 -7.25
CA THR A 884 2.82 17.00 -7.48
C THR A 884 3.77 18.11 -7.04
N ILE A 885 3.45 19.38 -7.35
CA ILE A 885 4.22 20.55 -6.89
C ILE A 885 4.31 20.56 -5.36
N ARG A 886 3.18 20.36 -4.67
CA ARG A 886 3.14 20.31 -3.20
C ARG A 886 4.03 19.21 -2.63
N ARG A 887 4.04 18.04 -3.26
CA ARG A 887 4.88 16.90 -2.82
C ARG A 887 6.36 17.13 -3.07
N CYS A 888 6.73 17.64 -4.24
CA CYS A 888 8.12 18.00 -4.56
C CYS A 888 8.67 19.05 -3.57
N TRP A 889 7.84 20.01 -3.16
CA TRP A 889 8.20 20.97 -2.12
C TRP A 889 8.43 20.31 -0.76
N ILE A 890 7.48 19.48 -0.30
CA ILE A 890 7.56 18.83 1.02
C ILE A 890 8.73 17.84 1.10
N ASP A 891 8.94 17.05 0.05
CA ASP A 891 9.84 15.89 0.10
C ASP A 891 11.27 16.25 -0.34
N PHE A 892 11.42 17.21 -1.26
CA PHE A 892 12.73 17.58 -1.84
C PHE A 892 13.12 19.03 -1.63
N GLY A 893 12.24 19.88 -1.08
CA GLY A 893 12.46 21.32 -0.99
C GLY A 893 12.57 22.01 -2.35
N VAL A 894 12.01 21.41 -3.41
CA VAL A 894 12.04 21.95 -4.78
C VAL A 894 10.82 22.82 -5.00
N GLU A 895 11.03 24.06 -5.44
CA GLU A 895 9.97 24.99 -5.82
C GLU A 895 9.68 24.88 -7.32
N ILE A 896 8.40 24.85 -7.69
CA ILE A 896 7.98 24.84 -9.09
C ILE A 896 7.01 26.01 -9.27
N ASP A 897 7.48 27.04 -9.96
CA ASP A 897 6.71 28.24 -10.28
C ASP A 897 6.15 28.12 -11.70
N ILE A 898 4.84 27.97 -11.83
CA ILE A 898 4.15 27.83 -13.11
C ILE A 898 2.79 28.52 -13.07
N ASN A 899 2.52 29.37 -14.06
CA ASN A 899 1.22 30.00 -14.24
C ASN A 899 0.37 29.20 -15.25
N VAL A 900 -0.75 28.66 -14.78
CA VAL A 900 -1.71 27.87 -15.57
C VAL A 900 -3.01 28.62 -15.88
N GLU A 901 -3.11 29.91 -15.54
CA GLU A 901 -4.33 30.71 -15.65
C GLU A 901 -4.91 30.72 -17.09
N ASP A 902 -4.06 30.79 -18.11
CA ASP A 902 -4.48 30.76 -19.52
C ASP A 902 -5.01 29.40 -20.00
N ILE A 903 -4.74 28.33 -19.24
CA ILE A 903 -5.29 26.99 -19.47
C ILE A 903 -6.66 26.88 -18.75
N ILE A 904 -6.73 27.35 -17.50
CA ILE A 904 -7.90 27.21 -16.61
C ILE A 904 -9.04 28.15 -17.01
N LYS A 905 -8.74 29.43 -17.30
CA LYS A 905 -9.77 30.43 -17.58
C LYS A 905 -10.33 30.24 -18.98
N GLN A 906 -11.49 29.58 -19.05
CA GLN A 906 -12.22 29.43 -20.30
C GLN A 906 -13.13 30.63 -20.55
N SER A 907 -12.86 31.34 -21.64
CA SER A 907 -13.80 32.34 -22.20
C SER A 907 -14.51 31.69 -23.39
N ASP A 908 -15.84 31.62 -23.36
CA ASP A 908 -16.69 30.96 -24.37
C ASP A 908 -16.48 29.44 -24.50
N GLY A 909 -16.01 28.76 -23.45
CA GLY A 909 -15.75 27.32 -23.45
C GLY A 909 -14.41 26.89 -24.08
N PHE A 910 -13.54 27.84 -24.41
CA PHE A 910 -12.20 27.57 -24.94
C PHE A 910 -11.10 28.10 -24.03
N SER A 911 -10.02 27.34 -23.88
CA SER A 911 -8.80 27.80 -23.19
C SER A 911 -8.04 28.79 -24.06
N LYS A 912 -7.40 29.80 -23.44
CA LYS A 912 -6.57 30.78 -24.16
C LYS A 912 -5.26 30.17 -24.66
N SER A 913 -4.68 29.27 -23.87
CA SER A 913 -3.50 28.48 -24.22
C SER A 913 -3.74 27.03 -23.83
N SER A 914 -3.05 26.11 -24.50
CA SER A 914 -3.03 24.69 -24.16
C SER A 914 -1.70 24.21 -23.59
N PHE A 915 -0.79 25.15 -23.32
CA PHE A 915 0.46 24.88 -22.62
C PHE A 915 0.87 26.05 -21.71
N ALA A 916 1.67 25.72 -20.70
CA ALA A 916 2.29 26.67 -19.78
C ALA A 916 3.79 26.40 -19.67
N ILE A 917 4.54 27.44 -19.34
CA ILE A 917 5.99 27.38 -19.13
C ILE A 917 6.25 27.73 -17.67
N GLY A 918 6.87 26.81 -16.96
CA GLY A 918 7.24 26.96 -15.56
C GLY A 918 8.75 26.88 -15.34
N LYS A 919 9.16 27.31 -14.14
CA LYS A 919 10.53 27.31 -13.65
C LYS A 919 10.63 26.35 -12.47
N ILE A 920 11.66 25.53 -12.47
CA ILE A 920 11.98 24.61 -11.37
C ILE A 920 13.17 25.19 -10.62
N ILE A 921 13.10 25.29 -9.29
CA ILE A 921 14.16 25.84 -8.46
C ILE A 921 14.64 24.73 -7.52
N TYR A 922 15.80 24.16 -7.85
CA TYR A 922 16.42 23.12 -7.05
C TYR A 922 17.22 23.72 -5.88
N PRO A 923 17.09 23.19 -4.65
CA PRO A 923 17.79 23.70 -3.48
C PRO A 923 19.30 23.38 -3.50
N GLY A 924 20.09 24.23 -2.86
CA GLY A 924 21.55 24.12 -2.73
C GLY A 924 22.20 25.48 -2.39
N MET A 925 23.51 25.50 -2.12
CA MET A 925 24.25 26.76 -1.84
C MET A 925 24.12 27.78 -2.98
N THR A 926 24.04 27.28 -4.23
CA THR A 926 23.65 28.06 -5.40
C THR A 926 22.41 27.41 -6.01
N PRO A 927 21.21 28.03 -5.85
CA PRO A 927 19.99 27.52 -6.46
C PRO A 927 20.16 27.33 -7.96
N TRP A 928 19.79 26.16 -8.46
CA TRP A 928 19.87 25.85 -9.88
C TRP A 928 18.49 25.81 -10.51
N LEU A 929 18.36 26.42 -11.68
CA LEU A 929 17.13 26.60 -12.39
C LEU A 929 16.94 25.52 -13.46
N GLY A 930 15.83 24.80 -13.38
CA GLY A 930 15.28 23.99 -14.45
C GLY A 930 14.06 24.65 -15.11
N ALA A 931 13.59 24.06 -16.20
CA ALA A 931 12.41 24.48 -16.94
C ALA A 931 11.40 23.34 -17.07
N LEU A 932 10.12 23.68 -16.93
CA LEU A 932 8.98 22.78 -17.10
C LEU A 932 8.10 23.30 -18.23
N ILE A 933 7.88 22.49 -19.26
CA ILE A 933 6.86 22.75 -20.29
C ILE A 933 5.67 21.85 -19.99
N TYR A 934 4.56 22.43 -19.58
CA TYR A 934 3.33 21.72 -19.27
C TYR A 934 2.38 21.78 -20.46
N LEU A 935 2.12 20.65 -21.10
CA LEU A 935 1.15 20.51 -22.18
C LEU A 935 -0.11 19.89 -21.59
N LYS A 936 -1.23 20.62 -21.61
CA LYS A 936 -2.51 20.13 -21.09
C LYS A 936 -3.44 19.79 -22.23
N SER A 937 -4.15 18.67 -22.14
CA SER A 937 -5.28 18.38 -23.02
C SER A 937 -6.39 19.40 -22.81
N SER A 938 -6.38 20.49 -23.58
CA SER A 938 -7.40 21.54 -23.58
C SER A 938 -7.73 21.98 -25.00
N VAL A 939 -8.92 22.54 -25.19
CA VAL A 939 -9.40 22.97 -26.50
C VAL A 939 -9.26 24.49 -26.61
N SER A 940 -8.38 24.96 -27.51
CA SER A 940 -8.18 26.39 -27.82
C SER A 940 -8.92 26.79 -29.10
N LYS A 941 -9.16 28.09 -29.31
CA LYS A 941 -9.86 28.61 -30.51
C LYS A 941 -9.12 28.29 -31.83
N ASP A 942 -7.79 28.18 -31.79
CA ASP A 942 -6.93 27.97 -32.96
C ASP A 942 -6.75 26.49 -33.36
N LEU A 943 -7.73 25.63 -33.06
CA LEU A 943 -7.65 24.21 -33.40
C LEU A 943 -8.08 23.90 -34.84
N PRO A 944 -7.45 22.88 -35.47
CA PRO A 944 -7.87 22.33 -36.75
C PRO A 944 -9.37 22.00 -36.82
N ALA A 945 -9.94 22.09 -38.03
CA ALA A 945 -11.39 21.95 -38.27
C ALA A 945 -11.94 20.58 -37.86
N ASP A 946 -11.17 19.51 -38.02
CA ASP A 946 -11.50 18.14 -37.62
C ASP A 946 -11.66 17.98 -36.11
N ILE A 947 -10.70 18.50 -35.32
CA ILE A 947 -10.80 18.50 -33.85
C ILE A 947 -11.99 19.36 -33.39
N ARG A 948 -12.17 20.52 -34.02
CA ARG A 948 -13.23 21.46 -33.66
C ARG A 948 -14.62 20.85 -33.90
N GLU A 949 -14.80 20.15 -35.02
CA GLU A 949 -16.04 19.44 -35.34
C GLU A 949 -16.31 18.31 -34.33
N TYR A 950 -15.29 17.51 -34.00
CA TYR A 950 -15.41 16.46 -32.99
C TYR A 950 -15.80 17.02 -31.62
N ALA A 951 -15.19 18.13 -31.20
CA ALA A 951 -15.49 18.81 -29.94
C ALA A 951 -16.93 19.36 -29.91
N MET A 952 -17.44 19.89 -31.02
CA MET A 952 -18.85 20.32 -31.12
C MET A 952 -19.83 19.16 -30.98
N LYS A 953 -19.48 17.97 -31.50
CA LYS A 953 -20.30 16.75 -31.37
C LYS A 953 -20.19 16.08 -30.00
N ASN A 954 -19.08 16.28 -29.29
CA ASN A 954 -18.77 15.60 -28.03
C ASN A 954 -18.43 16.61 -26.93
N PRO A 955 -19.41 17.13 -26.18
CA PRO A 955 -19.20 18.21 -25.20
C PRO A 955 -18.23 17.88 -24.06
N THR A 956 -18.01 16.59 -23.77
CA THR A 956 -17.06 16.13 -22.75
C THR A 956 -15.63 16.06 -23.26
N PHE A 957 -15.38 16.21 -24.56
CA PHE A 957 -14.02 16.26 -25.11
C PHE A 957 -13.33 17.58 -24.68
N PRO A 958 -12.06 17.57 -24.21
CA PRO A 958 -11.09 16.47 -24.22
C PRO A 958 -10.96 15.74 -22.87
N HIS A 959 -12.00 15.76 -22.03
CA HIS A 959 -12.03 15.11 -20.71
C HIS A 959 -13.09 14.01 -20.61
N GLN A 960 -13.34 13.28 -21.69
CA GLN A 960 -14.19 12.09 -21.66
C GLN A 960 -13.70 11.11 -20.58
N THR A 961 -14.63 10.44 -19.90
CA THR A 961 -14.34 9.63 -18.70
C THR A 961 -13.18 8.65 -18.89
N THR A 962 -12.30 8.54 -17.88
CA THR A 962 -11.27 7.49 -17.84
C THR A 962 -11.84 6.06 -17.78
N GLY A 963 -13.12 5.89 -17.44
CA GLY A 963 -13.81 4.60 -17.54
C GLY A 963 -14.01 4.12 -18.98
N ASP A 964 -13.98 5.02 -19.96
CA ASP A 964 -14.04 4.68 -21.37
C ASP A 964 -12.65 4.26 -21.88
N GLN A 965 -12.50 2.97 -22.13
CA GLN A 965 -11.29 2.37 -22.69
C GLN A 965 -11.54 1.80 -24.11
N PHE A 966 -12.66 2.15 -24.73
CA PHE A 966 -13.17 1.54 -25.97
C PHE A 966 -13.20 2.57 -27.11
N PHE A 967 -12.08 3.25 -27.36
CA PHE A 967 -12.04 4.34 -28.33
C PHE A 967 -12.40 3.89 -29.74
N ASP A 968 -13.27 4.65 -30.40
CA ASP A 968 -13.46 4.55 -31.84
C ASP A 968 -12.35 5.30 -32.61
N GLU A 969 -12.35 5.15 -33.93
CA GLU A 969 -11.32 5.75 -34.79
C GLU A 969 -11.33 7.29 -34.72
N ALA A 970 -12.50 7.91 -34.69
CA ALA A 970 -12.63 9.37 -34.66
C ALA A 970 -12.11 9.96 -33.34
N GLN A 971 -12.46 9.33 -32.22
CA GLN A 971 -11.97 9.68 -30.89
C GLN A 971 -10.46 9.53 -30.81
N PHE A 972 -9.91 8.40 -31.28
CA PHE A 972 -8.48 8.17 -31.30
C PHE A 972 -7.74 9.24 -32.12
N GLU A 973 -8.19 9.52 -33.34
CA GLU A 973 -7.54 10.50 -34.20
C GLU A 973 -7.67 11.93 -33.67
N SER A 974 -8.78 12.31 -33.05
CA SER A 974 -8.96 13.63 -32.44
C SER A 974 -8.00 13.86 -31.26
N TYR A 975 -7.83 12.89 -30.34
CA TYR A 975 -6.84 13.04 -29.25
C TYR A 975 -5.40 13.08 -29.76
N ARG A 976 -5.06 12.22 -30.73
CA ARG A 976 -3.74 12.17 -31.34
C ARG A 976 -3.40 13.49 -32.01
N LYS A 977 -4.35 14.04 -32.79
CA LYS A 977 -4.17 15.32 -33.48
C LYS A 977 -4.12 16.49 -32.48
N LEU A 978 -4.89 16.43 -31.39
CA LEU A 978 -4.88 17.45 -30.34
C LEU A 978 -3.48 17.55 -29.69
N GLY A 979 -2.94 16.43 -29.22
CA GLY A 979 -1.60 16.39 -28.62
C GLY A 979 -0.50 16.83 -29.59
N TYR A 980 -0.60 16.42 -30.86
CA TYR A 980 0.31 16.89 -31.91
C TYR A 980 0.26 18.41 -32.10
N THR A 981 -0.95 18.99 -32.14
CA THR A 981 -1.13 20.42 -32.38
C THR A 981 -0.58 21.25 -31.22
N ILE A 982 -0.89 20.86 -29.99
CA ILE A 982 -0.43 21.56 -28.77
C ILE A 982 1.08 21.49 -28.66
N ALA A 983 1.68 20.33 -28.88
CA ALA A 983 3.14 20.19 -28.84
C ALA A 983 3.81 21.02 -29.95
N MET A 984 3.26 21.06 -31.16
CA MET A 984 3.78 21.93 -32.23
C MET A 984 3.70 23.42 -31.86
N GLN A 985 2.60 23.87 -31.24
CA GLN A 985 2.44 25.24 -30.75
C GLN A 985 3.48 25.57 -29.67
N ALA A 986 3.67 24.67 -28.70
CA ALA A 986 4.67 24.85 -27.64
C ALA A 986 6.10 24.91 -28.21
N MET A 987 6.45 24.01 -29.14
CA MET A 987 7.77 24.00 -29.78
C MET A 987 8.01 25.17 -30.75
N ALA A 988 6.94 25.79 -31.27
CA ALA A 988 7.03 27.00 -32.08
C ALA A 988 7.34 28.25 -31.22
N ASN A 989 7.01 28.23 -29.93
CA ASN A 989 7.17 29.36 -29.03
C ASN A 989 8.66 29.75 -28.86
N PRO A 990 9.03 31.03 -29.06
CA PRO A 990 10.42 31.49 -28.95
C PRO A 990 11.06 31.22 -27.59
N LYS A 991 10.29 31.31 -26.48
CA LYS A 991 10.80 31.02 -25.14
C LYS A 991 11.21 29.56 -25.02
N VAL A 992 10.38 28.63 -25.50
CA VAL A 992 10.67 27.19 -25.48
C VAL A 992 11.89 26.88 -26.34
N LYS A 993 11.97 27.44 -27.56
CA LYS A 993 13.17 27.30 -28.42
C LYS A 993 14.43 27.79 -27.72
N SER A 994 14.37 28.95 -27.07
CA SER A 994 15.52 29.52 -26.35
C SER A 994 15.96 28.67 -25.15
N MET A 995 15.01 28.07 -24.43
CA MET A 995 15.31 27.15 -23.32
C MET A 995 15.94 25.87 -23.82
N PHE A 996 15.47 25.37 -24.97
CA PHE A 996 15.99 24.16 -25.58
C PHE A 996 17.39 24.36 -26.20
N SER A 997 17.75 25.58 -26.63
CA SER A 997 19.07 25.90 -27.19
C SER A 997 20.11 26.34 -26.15
N ARG A 998 19.68 26.79 -24.96
CA ARG A 998 20.57 27.19 -23.84
C ARG A 998 21.00 26.01 -22.96
N LEU A 999 20.38 24.85 -23.16
CA LEU A 999 20.57 23.57 -22.48
C LEU A 999 20.86 22.50 -23.51
#